data_AF-A0A2U9BFT1-F1
#
_entry.id   AF-A0A2U9BFT1-F1
#
_cell.length_a   1.000
_cell.length_b   1.000
_cell.length_c   1.000
_cell.angle_alpha   90.00
_cell.angle_beta   90.00
_cell.angle_gamma   90.00
#
_symmetry.space_group_name_H-M   'P 1'
#
loop_
_entity.id
_entity.type
_entity.pdbx_description
1 polymer ?
#
loop_
_entity_poly.entity_id
_entity_poly.type
_entity_poly.pdbx_seq_one_letter_code
_entity_poly.pdbx_strand_id
1 'polypeptide(L)'
;MLALINRLLDWFKSLFWKEEMELTLVGLQYSGKTTFVNVIASGHFSEDMIPTVGFNMRKVTKGNVTIKIWDIGGQPRFRSMWERYCRGVNAIVYMVDAADREKVEASRNELHNLLDKPQLQGIPILVLGNKRDLPTALDEKQLIEKMNLAAIQDREICCYSISCKEKDNIDLLFGEEKGSDSRGNSWSQRIHGHRYEETATSCAKPEEDSPQKRSYLSLFDGDQDEYVRRYSSFPDTLRAKMKDMAKDMFYFGYDNYMKYAFPEDELNPIDCEGRGPDVLNPSNININDVLGNYSLTLIDTLDTLLVLGNVTEFHRAVKLVIDTVSFDKDSTVQVFEANIRILGSLISAHILLTDPKHPFGKVGFEGYDDELLHLAHDLAVRLLPAFENTSTGIPYPRVNLKTGVPPDSINETCTAGAGSLLVEFGILSRLIGDSTFEWVARRAVKALWNLRSNETGLLGNVVNIQTGQWVGKQSGLGAGMDSFYEYLLKSYILFGENEDYRMFQASYESIQNHLRRGRESCNEGEGDPPLYVNVNMFSGEIMNTWIDSLQAFFPGLQVLNGDVDNAICLHAFYYAIWKRFGALPERYNWQLQAPDVLFYPLRPELVESTYLLYQATKNPFYLHVGMDILQSLEKNAKVRCGYATLHHVVDKSKEDRMESFFLSETCKYLYLLFDEDNPLHKSDNRYIFTTEGHVVPIDKRFREKQWNNLFPCEEGALAERGPNSRPLPSNSSICNRIPEERRYTLPLKSIYMRQIDHMVGLF
;
A
#
# COMPACT_ATOMS: atom_id res chain seq x y z
N MET A 1 -44.24 -0.62 -38.35
CA MET A 1 -43.47 0.32 -37.49
C MET A 1 -43.62 -0.05 -36.00
N LEU A 2 -44.84 -0.14 -35.45
CA LEU A 2 -45.08 -0.58 -34.05
C LEU A 2 -44.53 -1.99 -33.71
N ALA A 3 -44.64 -2.96 -34.62
CA ALA A 3 -44.10 -4.31 -34.40
C ALA A 3 -42.55 -4.39 -34.38
N LEU A 4 -41.87 -3.45 -35.05
CA LEU A 4 -40.40 -3.39 -35.05
C LEU A 4 -39.88 -2.76 -33.75
N ILE A 5 -40.58 -1.71 -33.28
CA ILE A 5 -40.31 -1.01 -32.02
C ILE A 5 -40.56 -1.93 -30.81
N ASN A 6 -41.64 -2.72 -30.84
CA ASN A 6 -41.92 -3.69 -29.76
C ASN A 6 -40.88 -4.81 -29.70
N ARG A 7 -40.44 -5.35 -30.85
CA ARG A 7 -39.39 -6.38 -30.90
C ARG A 7 -38.04 -5.88 -30.38
N LEU A 8 -37.73 -4.61 -30.61
CA LEU A 8 -36.53 -3.93 -30.11
C LEU A 8 -36.62 -3.58 -28.63
N LEU A 9 -37.82 -3.20 -28.15
CA LEU A 9 -38.13 -3.05 -26.73
C LEU A 9 -37.94 -4.37 -25.97
N ASP A 10 -38.43 -5.47 -26.54
CA ASP A 10 -38.29 -6.78 -25.93
C ASP A 10 -36.83 -7.25 -25.92
N TRP A 11 -36.06 -6.93 -26.96
CA TRP A 11 -34.61 -7.12 -26.99
C TRP A 11 -33.87 -6.24 -25.97
N PHE A 12 -34.20 -4.95 -25.85
CA PHE A 12 -33.60 -4.05 -24.87
C PHE A 12 -33.96 -4.47 -23.44
N LYS A 13 -35.20 -4.90 -23.21
CA LYS A 13 -35.63 -5.53 -21.96
C LYS A 13 -34.89 -6.84 -21.70
N SER A 14 -34.61 -7.65 -22.73
CA SER A 14 -33.85 -8.90 -22.59
C SER A 14 -32.42 -8.69 -22.07
N LEU A 15 -31.81 -7.53 -22.35
CA LEU A 15 -30.51 -7.15 -21.80
C LEU A 15 -30.54 -6.95 -20.28
N PHE A 16 -31.67 -6.54 -19.72
CA PHE A 16 -31.90 -6.41 -18.27
C PHE A 16 -32.23 -7.75 -17.59
N TRP A 17 -32.06 -8.89 -18.24
CA TRP A 17 -32.12 -10.20 -17.57
C TRP A 17 -30.73 -10.84 -17.39
N LYS A 18 -29.65 -10.12 -17.72
CA LYS A 18 -28.27 -10.48 -17.38
C LYS A 18 -27.91 -9.91 -15.99
N GLU A 19 -27.17 -10.67 -15.18
CA GLU A 19 -26.84 -10.32 -13.79
C GLU A 19 -26.02 -9.01 -13.66
N GLU A 20 -25.19 -8.69 -14.65
CA GLU A 20 -24.47 -7.40 -14.73
C GLU A 20 -24.55 -6.77 -16.13
N MET A 21 -24.80 -5.46 -16.20
CA MET A 21 -24.87 -4.66 -17.43
C MET A 21 -24.04 -3.37 -17.31
N GLU A 22 -23.23 -3.09 -18.33
CA GLU A 22 -22.42 -1.87 -18.44
C GLU A 22 -23.01 -0.93 -19.48
N LEU A 23 -23.40 0.27 -19.04
CA LEU A 23 -23.98 1.33 -19.85
C LEU A 23 -23.15 2.61 -19.70
N THR A 24 -22.87 3.29 -20.80
CA THR A 24 -22.20 4.60 -20.76
C THR A 24 -23.17 5.70 -21.17
N LEU A 25 -23.28 6.73 -20.32
CA LEU A 25 -24.18 7.87 -20.51
C LEU A 25 -23.40 9.09 -21.04
N VAL A 26 -23.66 9.46 -22.28
CA VAL A 26 -23.00 10.57 -22.99
C VAL A 26 -24.03 11.56 -23.54
N GLY A 27 -23.58 12.75 -23.92
CA GLY A 27 -24.46 13.82 -24.42
C GLY A 27 -23.95 15.20 -24.02
N LEU A 28 -24.51 16.24 -24.62
CA LEU A 28 -24.07 17.62 -24.38
C LEU A 28 -24.23 18.06 -22.92
N GLN A 29 -23.46 19.07 -22.52
CA GLN A 29 -23.66 19.73 -21.22
C GLN A 29 -25.10 20.25 -21.08
N TYR A 30 -25.65 20.20 -19.85
CA TYR A 30 -27.03 20.59 -19.51
C TYR A 30 -28.16 19.72 -20.07
N SER A 31 -27.87 18.60 -20.74
CA SER A 31 -28.91 17.64 -21.19
C SER A 31 -29.57 16.83 -20.07
N GLY A 32 -29.07 16.94 -18.84
CA GLY A 32 -29.64 16.28 -17.65
C GLY A 32 -29.11 14.86 -17.40
N LYS A 33 -27.88 14.55 -17.85
CA LYS A 33 -27.21 13.27 -17.59
C LYS A 33 -27.08 12.97 -16.09
N THR A 34 -26.44 13.87 -15.34
CA THR A 34 -26.25 13.74 -13.89
C THR A 34 -27.58 13.67 -13.13
N THR A 35 -28.58 14.41 -13.61
CA THR A 35 -29.95 14.36 -13.09
C THR A 35 -30.59 12.99 -13.31
N PHE A 36 -30.46 12.42 -14.50
CA PHE A 36 -30.95 11.10 -14.82
C PHE A 36 -30.30 10.02 -13.94
N VAL A 37 -28.98 10.06 -13.76
CA VAL A 37 -28.29 9.11 -12.88
C VAL A 37 -28.69 9.28 -11.41
N ASN A 38 -28.84 10.51 -10.94
CA ASN A 38 -29.36 10.79 -9.60
C ASN A 38 -30.77 10.24 -9.41
N VAL A 39 -31.70 10.52 -10.33
CA VAL A 39 -33.10 10.06 -10.23
C VAL A 39 -33.19 8.53 -10.28
N ILE A 40 -32.37 7.87 -11.09
CA ILE A 40 -32.30 6.41 -11.16
C ILE A 40 -31.68 5.80 -9.89
N ALA A 41 -30.66 6.45 -9.31
CA ALA A 41 -29.95 5.92 -8.14
C ALA A 41 -30.68 6.16 -6.81
N SER A 42 -31.25 7.36 -6.61
CA SER A 42 -31.82 7.78 -5.33
C SER A 42 -33.34 7.91 -5.34
N GLY A 43 -33.97 7.87 -6.52
CA GLY A 43 -35.39 8.14 -6.67
C GLY A 43 -35.79 9.58 -6.37
N HIS A 44 -34.85 10.51 -6.16
CA HIS A 44 -35.15 11.90 -5.81
C HIS A 44 -34.55 12.88 -6.82
N PHE A 45 -35.35 13.85 -7.24
CA PHE A 45 -34.93 14.96 -8.10
C PHE A 45 -34.42 16.11 -7.21
N SER A 46 -33.33 16.77 -7.64
CA SER A 46 -32.75 17.94 -6.97
C SER A 46 -32.62 19.06 -8.00
N GLU A 47 -33.13 20.25 -7.67
CA GLU A 47 -33.13 21.41 -8.57
C GLU A 47 -31.75 22.09 -8.68
N ASP A 48 -30.88 21.95 -7.68
CA ASP A 48 -29.57 22.61 -7.62
C ASP A 48 -28.42 21.73 -8.15
N MET A 49 -28.54 21.22 -9.39
CA MET A 49 -27.47 20.45 -10.02
C MET A 49 -26.55 21.30 -10.89
N ILE A 50 -25.27 21.33 -10.53
CA ILE A 50 -24.19 21.95 -11.29
C ILE A 50 -23.67 20.94 -12.33
N PRO A 51 -23.28 21.35 -13.56
CA PRO A 51 -22.73 20.44 -14.57
C PRO A 51 -21.49 19.67 -14.08
N THR A 52 -21.46 18.35 -14.30
CA THR A 52 -20.31 17.51 -13.95
C THR A 52 -19.02 17.99 -14.60
N VAL A 53 -17.99 18.17 -13.77
CA VAL A 53 -16.60 18.38 -14.16
C VAL A 53 -15.86 17.05 -14.00
N GLY A 54 -15.38 16.47 -15.11
CA GLY A 54 -14.67 15.18 -15.09
C GLY A 54 -15.57 13.97 -15.38
N PHE A 55 -15.28 12.85 -14.72
CA PHE A 55 -15.91 11.54 -14.92
C PHE A 55 -16.39 10.98 -13.57
N ASN A 56 -17.59 10.39 -13.54
CA ASN A 56 -18.13 9.74 -12.35
C ASN A 56 -18.81 8.42 -12.74
N MET A 57 -18.40 7.31 -12.14
CA MET A 57 -19.06 6.01 -12.31
C MET A 57 -20.01 5.79 -11.13
N ARG A 58 -21.26 5.42 -11.43
CA ARG A 58 -22.23 5.04 -10.41
C ARG A 58 -22.81 3.67 -10.71
N LYS A 59 -22.80 2.81 -9.70
CA LYS A 59 -23.42 1.49 -9.72
C LYS A 59 -24.85 1.64 -9.18
N VAL A 60 -25.85 1.32 -9.99
CA VAL A 60 -27.26 1.30 -9.58
C VAL A 60 -27.77 -0.12 -9.67
N THR A 61 -28.33 -0.62 -8.57
CA THR A 61 -28.97 -1.94 -8.52
C THR A 61 -30.48 -1.76 -8.51
N LYS A 62 -31.17 -2.31 -9.51
CA LYS A 62 -32.64 -2.30 -9.61
C LYS A 62 -33.11 -3.73 -9.89
N GLY A 63 -33.68 -4.40 -8.88
CA GLY A 63 -33.95 -5.84 -8.94
C GLY A 63 -32.67 -6.67 -8.85
N ASN A 64 -32.57 -7.74 -9.65
CA ASN A 64 -31.39 -8.63 -9.74
C ASN A 64 -30.32 -8.14 -10.74
N VAL A 65 -30.47 -6.93 -11.26
CA VAL A 65 -29.58 -6.37 -12.28
C VAL A 65 -28.75 -5.28 -11.66
N THR A 66 -27.44 -5.40 -11.83
CA THR A 66 -26.55 -4.29 -11.52
C THR A 66 -26.14 -3.54 -12.78
N ILE A 67 -26.48 -2.25 -12.81
CA ILE A 67 -26.19 -1.33 -13.90
C ILE A 67 -25.03 -0.42 -13.50
N LYS A 68 -23.90 -0.51 -14.19
CA LYS A 68 -22.81 0.47 -14.07
C LYS A 68 -23.05 1.59 -15.07
N ILE A 69 -23.25 2.81 -14.58
CA ILE A 69 -23.49 4.01 -15.40
C ILE A 69 -22.28 4.94 -15.29
N TRP A 70 -21.64 5.21 -16.43
CA TRP A 70 -20.61 6.25 -16.54
C TRP A 70 -21.24 7.60 -16.90
N ASP A 71 -21.25 8.57 -15.97
CA ASP A 71 -21.63 9.97 -16.23
C ASP A 71 -20.39 10.76 -16.63
N ILE A 72 -20.32 11.14 -17.91
CA ILE A 72 -19.18 11.85 -18.48
C ILE A 72 -19.55 13.32 -18.69
N GLY A 73 -18.66 14.24 -18.30
CA GLY A 73 -18.82 15.67 -18.56
C GLY A 73 -19.08 15.97 -20.05
N GLY A 74 -20.12 16.76 -20.33
CA GLY A 74 -20.53 17.13 -21.70
C GLY A 74 -19.79 18.33 -22.32
N GLN A 75 -18.76 18.83 -21.63
CA GLN A 75 -17.95 19.98 -22.04
C GLN A 75 -17.06 19.60 -23.24
N PRO A 76 -16.79 20.51 -24.20
CA PRO A 76 -16.00 20.21 -25.40
C PRO A 76 -14.66 19.50 -25.11
N ARG A 77 -13.95 19.90 -24.05
CA ARG A 77 -12.66 19.31 -23.63
C ARG A 77 -12.70 17.81 -23.28
N PHE A 78 -13.89 17.26 -22.98
CA PHE A 78 -14.05 15.86 -22.57
C PHE A 78 -14.66 14.97 -23.66
N ARG A 79 -15.14 15.53 -24.78
CA ARG A 79 -15.82 14.79 -25.85
C ARG A 79 -14.89 13.84 -26.61
N SER A 80 -13.61 14.20 -26.74
CA SER A 80 -12.59 13.33 -27.34
C SER A 80 -12.36 12.03 -26.55
N MET A 81 -12.79 11.98 -25.29
CA MET A 81 -12.66 10.80 -24.46
C MET A 81 -13.89 9.88 -24.51
N TRP A 82 -15.03 10.33 -25.04
CA TRP A 82 -16.27 9.52 -25.11
C TRP A 82 -16.04 8.17 -25.80
N GLU A 83 -15.22 8.16 -26.85
CA GLU A 83 -14.81 6.94 -27.56
C GLU A 83 -14.20 5.88 -26.62
N ARG A 84 -13.35 6.30 -25.68
CA ARG A 84 -12.66 5.38 -24.76
C ARG A 84 -13.62 4.70 -23.79
N TYR A 85 -14.65 5.41 -23.35
CA TYR A 85 -15.61 4.95 -22.33
C TYR A 85 -16.84 4.26 -22.93
N CYS A 86 -17.12 4.46 -24.21
CA CYS A 86 -18.16 3.73 -24.93
C CYS A 86 -17.65 2.37 -25.45
N ARG A 87 -16.35 2.08 -25.37
CA ARG A 87 -15.79 0.83 -25.88
C ARG A 87 -16.12 -0.34 -24.96
N GLY A 88 -16.68 -1.41 -25.52
CA GLY A 88 -16.93 -2.66 -24.80
C GLY A 88 -18.19 -2.66 -23.93
N VAL A 89 -18.97 -1.57 -23.92
CA VAL A 89 -20.24 -1.47 -23.18
C VAL A 89 -21.35 -2.27 -23.87
N ASN A 90 -22.38 -2.64 -23.12
CA ASN A 90 -23.52 -3.36 -23.66
C ASN A 90 -24.45 -2.46 -24.50
N ALA A 91 -24.57 -1.18 -24.12
CA ALA A 91 -25.27 -0.16 -24.91
C ALA A 91 -24.80 1.26 -24.52
N ILE A 92 -24.90 2.19 -25.47
CA ILE A 92 -24.61 3.61 -25.26
C ILE A 92 -25.93 4.34 -25.01
N VAL A 93 -26.02 5.09 -23.92
CA VAL A 93 -27.17 5.96 -23.63
C VAL A 93 -26.79 7.39 -24.00
N TYR A 94 -27.47 7.98 -24.98
CA TYR A 94 -27.21 9.33 -25.45
C TYR A 94 -28.32 10.29 -25.02
N MET A 95 -27.98 11.22 -24.11
CA MET A 95 -28.93 12.15 -23.50
C MET A 95 -28.99 13.47 -24.26
N VAL A 96 -30.19 13.83 -24.74
CA VAL A 96 -30.49 15.04 -25.48
C VAL A 96 -31.44 15.92 -24.66
N ASP A 97 -31.17 17.22 -24.59
CA ASP A 97 -32.16 18.18 -24.10
C ASP A 97 -33.24 18.37 -25.16
N ALA A 98 -34.44 17.82 -24.94
CA ALA A 98 -35.51 17.91 -25.93
C ALA A 98 -36.12 19.32 -26.02
N ALA A 99 -35.94 20.16 -25.00
CA ALA A 99 -36.50 21.52 -24.92
C ALA A 99 -35.59 22.59 -25.52
N ASP A 100 -34.29 22.32 -25.63
CA ASP A 100 -33.28 23.24 -26.19
C ASP A 100 -33.07 23.01 -27.69
N ARG A 101 -33.90 23.68 -28.51
CA ARG A 101 -33.91 23.53 -29.98
C ARG A 101 -32.63 23.99 -30.66
N GLU A 102 -31.89 24.91 -30.08
CA GLU A 102 -30.64 25.45 -30.66
C GLU A 102 -29.49 24.46 -30.56
N LYS A 103 -29.46 23.65 -29.49
CA LYS A 103 -28.40 22.66 -29.27
C LYS A 103 -28.64 21.30 -29.91
N VAL A 104 -29.83 21.04 -30.46
CA VAL A 104 -30.16 19.74 -31.09
C VAL A 104 -29.23 19.44 -32.27
N GLU A 105 -28.92 20.44 -33.11
CA GLU A 105 -28.00 20.22 -34.24
C GLU A 105 -26.57 19.92 -33.80
N ALA A 106 -26.07 20.63 -32.78
CA ALA A 106 -24.77 20.33 -32.19
C ALA A 106 -24.76 18.93 -31.56
N SER A 107 -25.86 18.54 -30.91
CA SER A 107 -26.02 17.23 -30.29
C SER A 107 -26.03 16.11 -31.34
N ARG A 108 -26.66 16.34 -32.49
CA ARG A 108 -26.64 15.45 -33.64
C ARG A 108 -25.21 15.24 -34.13
N ASN A 109 -24.48 16.32 -34.41
CA ASN A 109 -23.13 16.22 -34.95
C ASN A 109 -22.20 15.42 -34.02
N GLU A 110 -22.28 15.66 -32.71
CA GLU A 110 -21.47 14.93 -31.72
C GLU A 110 -21.86 13.45 -31.59
N LEU A 111 -23.15 13.12 -31.69
CA LEU A 111 -23.60 11.73 -31.75
C LEU A 111 -23.00 11.03 -32.98
N HIS A 112 -23.22 11.57 -34.17
CA HIS A 112 -22.73 10.93 -35.41
C HIS A 112 -21.19 10.83 -35.44
N ASN A 113 -20.46 11.86 -34.99
CA ASN A 113 -19.00 11.82 -34.85
C ASN A 113 -18.52 10.72 -33.87
N LEU A 114 -19.29 10.44 -32.81
CA LEU A 114 -18.99 9.36 -31.88
C LEU A 114 -19.25 8.00 -32.55
N LEU A 115 -20.30 7.86 -33.35
CA LEU A 115 -20.67 6.58 -33.96
C LEU A 115 -19.81 6.21 -35.16
N ASP A 116 -19.21 7.19 -35.83
CA ASP A 116 -18.24 6.99 -36.91
C ASP A 116 -16.93 6.34 -36.44
N LYS A 117 -16.74 6.17 -35.12
CA LYS A 117 -15.57 5.53 -34.53
C LYS A 117 -15.60 4.01 -34.75
N PRO A 118 -14.61 3.41 -35.45
CA PRO A 118 -14.61 1.98 -35.76
C PRO A 118 -14.70 1.07 -34.54
N GLN A 119 -14.15 1.51 -33.39
CA GLN A 119 -14.15 0.74 -32.15
C GLN A 119 -15.52 0.64 -31.48
N LEU A 120 -16.50 1.45 -31.92
CA LEU A 120 -17.87 1.47 -31.40
C LEU A 120 -18.87 0.83 -32.36
N GLN A 121 -18.39 0.21 -33.45
CA GLN A 121 -19.25 -0.41 -34.46
C GLN A 121 -20.10 -1.53 -33.84
N GLY A 122 -21.39 -1.55 -34.18
CA GLY A 122 -22.32 -2.57 -33.71
C GLY A 122 -22.79 -2.42 -32.26
N ILE A 123 -22.28 -1.44 -31.49
CA ILE A 123 -22.77 -1.18 -30.13
C ILE A 123 -24.14 -0.50 -30.22
N PRO A 124 -25.20 -1.09 -29.62
CA PRO A 124 -26.56 -0.52 -29.64
C PRO A 124 -26.67 0.82 -28.91
N ILE A 125 -27.64 1.64 -29.30
CA ILE A 125 -27.82 3.01 -28.77
C ILE A 125 -29.24 3.26 -28.30
N LEU A 126 -29.34 3.84 -27.11
CA LEU A 126 -30.57 4.41 -26.55
C LEU A 126 -30.47 5.94 -26.50
N VAL A 127 -31.25 6.63 -27.33
CA VAL A 127 -31.37 8.09 -27.31
C VAL A 127 -32.49 8.50 -26.37
N LEU A 128 -32.17 9.33 -25.37
CA LEU A 128 -33.13 9.84 -24.40
C LEU A 128 -33.30 11.35 -24.55
N GLY A 129 -34.49 11.77 -24.98
CA GLY A 129 -34.91 13.17 -25.00
C GLY A 129 -35.47 13.59 -23.65
N ASN A 130 -34.67 14.28 -22.85
CA ASN A 130 -35.04 14.71 -21.51
C ASN A 130 -35.77 16.07 -21.50
N LYS A 131 -36.46 16.37 -20.39
CA LYS A 131 -37.26 17.59 -20.14
C LYS A 131 -38.57 17.65 -20.92
N ARG A 132 -39.22 16.50 -21.13
CA ARG A 132 -40.55 16.39 -21.76
C ARG A 132 -41.63 17.22 -21.06
N ASP A 133 -41.44 17.53 -19.78
CA ASP A 133 -42.31 18.40 -18.99
C ASP A 133 -42.38 19.85 -19.51
N LEU A 134 -41.42 20.27 -20.35
CA LEU A 134 -41.41 21.62 -20.91
C LEU A 134 -42.21 21.72 -22.22
N PRO A 135 -42.99 22.79 -22.44
CA PRO A 135 -43.85 22.94 -23.61
C PRO A 135 -43.09 23.08 -24.93
N THR A 136 -41.79 23.42 -24.89
CA THR A 136 -40.92 23.53 -26.06
C THR A 136 -40.28 22.20 -26.47
N ALA A 137 -40.46 21.14 -25.66
CA ALA A 137 -39.84 19.84 -25.84
C ALA A 137 -40.27 19.16 -27.13
N LEU A 138 -39.28 18.60 -27.84
CA LEU A 138 -39.52 17.78 -29.03
C LEU A 138 -40.09 16.42 -28.62
N ASP A 139 -41.09 15.97 -29.38
CA ASP A 139 -41.59 14.59 -29.26
C ASP A 139 -40.63 13.58 -29.92
N GLU A 140 -40.89 12.30 -29.72
CA GLU A 140 -40.02 11.21 -30.21
C GLU A 140 -39.87 11.23 -31.74
N LYS A 141 -40.93 11.56 -32.48
CA LYS A 141 -40.87 11.63 -33.95
C LYS A 141 -39.98 12.77 -34.41
N GLN A 142 -40.14 13.94 -33.77
CA GLN A 142 -39.34 15.13 -34.04
C GLN A 142 -37.87 14.93 -33.65
N LEU A 143 -37.58 14.21 -32.56
CA LEU A 143 -36.21 13.87 -32.17
C LEU A 143 -35.56 12.90 -33.17
N ILE A 144 -36.28 11.87 -33.62
CA ILE A 144 -35.78 10.91 -34.63
C ILE A 144 -35.41 11.64 -35.92
N GLU A 145 -36.27 12.56 -36.39
CA GLU A 145 -36.04 13.35 -37.58
C GLU A 145 -34.85 14.31 -37.40
N LYS A 146 -34.87 15.13 -36.33
CA LYS A 146 -33.83 16.16 -36.10
C LYS A 146 -32.45 15.60 -35.74
N MET A 147 -32.38 14.46 -35.05
CA MET A 147 -31.13 13.77 -34.75
C MET A 147 -30.67 12.86 -35.90
N ASN A 148 -31.45 12.80 -37.00
CA ASN A 148 -31.20 11.97 -38.17
C ASN A 148 -30.88 10.51 -37.80
N LEU A 149 -31.65 9.93 -36.87
CA LEU A 149 -31.37 8.59 -36.36
C LEU A 149 -31.60 7.51 -37.41
N ALA A 150 -32.46 7.77 -38.39
CA ALA A 150 -32.75 6.85 -39.50
C ALA A 150 -31.54 6.62 -40.45
N ALA A 151 -30.54 7.50 -40.41
CA ALA A 151 -29.32 7.35 -41.22
C ALA A 151 -28.33 6.31 -40.64
N ILE A 152 -28.49 5.94 -39.37
CA ILE A 152 -27.61 4.98 -38.71
C ILE A 152 -28.19 3.57 -38.92
N GLN A 153 -27.47 2.72 -39.66
CA GLN A 153 -27.94 1.39 -40.06
C GLN A 153 -27.05 0.25 -39.57
N ASP A 154 -25.90 0.57 -38.98
CA ASP A 154 -24.87 -0.39 -38.57
C ASP A 154 -25.09 -0.98 -37.16
N ARG A 155 -26.17 -0.57 -36.49
CA ARG A 155 -26.49 -0.93 -35.10
C ARG A 155 -27.97 -0.73 -34.80
N GLU A 156 -28.40 -1.27 -33.69
CA GLU A 156 -29.76 -1.09 -33.15
C GLU A 156 -29.90 0.25 -32.42
N ILE A 157 -31.03 0.96 -32.64
CA ILE A 157 -31.31 2.28 -32.06
C ILE A 157 -32.74 2.35 -31.52
N CYS A 158 -32.87 2.88 -30.30
CA CYS A 158 -34.13 3.29 -29.69
C CYS A 158 -34.11 4.78 -29.35
N CYS A 159 -35.27 5.43 -29.38
CA CYS A 159 -35.44 6.82 -28.97
C CYS A 159 -36.69 6.99 -28.11
N TYR A 160 -36.54 7.61 -26.94
CA TYR A 160 -37.66 7.90 -26.01
C TYR A 160 -37.61 9.33 -25.51
N SER A 161 -38.79 9.91 -25.27
CA SER A 161 -38.92 11.18 -24.54
C SER A 161 -39.25 10.92 -23.07
N ILE A 162 -38.46 11.49 -22.16
CA ILE A 162 -38.54 11.32 -20.71
C ILE A 162 -38.58 12.66 -19.97
N SER A 163 -39.06 12.66 -18.73
CA SER A 163 -38.84 13.77 -17.79
C SER A 163 -38.18 13.27 -16.51
N CYS A 164 -36.93 13.70 -16.27
CA CYS A 164 -36.26 13.46 -14.98
C CYS A 164 -36.93 14.19 -13.81
N LYS A 165 -37.61 15.32 -14.09
CA LYS A 165 -38.27 16.14 -13.08
C LYS A 165 -39.56 15.48 -12.59
N GLU A 166 -40.44 15.13 -13.52
CA GLU A 166 -41.75 14.52 -13.22
C GLU A 166 -41.69 12.98 -13.12
N LYS A 167 -40.51 12.40 -13.37
CA LYS A 167 -40.27 10.95 -13.48
C LYS A 167 -41.11 10.25 -14.56
N ASP A 168 -41.59 11.02 -15.53
CA ASP A 168 -42.40 10.52 -16.64
C ASP A 168 -41.56 9.65 -17.59
N ASN A 169 -42.11 8.49 -17.97
CA ASN A 169 -41.50 7.47 -18.85
C ASN A 169 -40.15 6.85 -18.41
N ILE A 170 -39.66 7.11 -17.19
CA ILE A 170 -38.39 6.53 -16.70
C ILE A 170 -38.55 5.05 -16.33
N ASP A 171 -39.69 4.68 -15.74
CA ASP A 171 -39.94 3.29 -15.34
C ASP A 171 -40.20 2.35 -16.53
N LEU A 172 -40.59 2.88 -17.69
CA LEU A 172 -40.69 2.10 -18.92
C LEU A 172 -39.34 1.58 -19.41
N LEU A 173 -38.23 2.20 -18.98
CA LEU A 173 -36.86 1.75 -19.28
C LEU A 173 -36.43 0.56 -18.42
N PHE A 174 -37.09 0.30 -17.28
CA PHE A 174 -36.62 -0.67 -16.26
C PHE A 174 -37.73 -1.53 -15.62
N GLY A 175 -38.94 -1.53 -16.16
CA GLY A 175 -40.11 -2.14 -15.50
C GLY A 175 -40.31 -3.64 -15.76
N GLU A 176 -40.51 -4.39 -14.67
CA GLU A 176 -41.19 -5.68 -14.63
C GLU A 176 -42.70 -5.48 -14.92
N GLU A 177 -43.31 -6.42 -15.65
CA GLU A 177 -44.78 -6.44 -15.82
C GLU A 177 -45.47 -6.60 -14.47
N LYS A 178 -46.13 -5.54 -13.98
CA LYS A 178 -47.20 -5.70 -12.99
C LYS A 178 -48.46 -6.18 -13.70
N GLY A 179 -48.70 -7.48 -13.61
CA GLY A 179 -49.99 -8.06 -13.98
C GLY A 179 -51.10 -7.55 -13.07
N SER A 180 -52.06 -6.80 -13.64
CA SER A 180 -53.50 -7.05 -13.50
C SER A 180 -54.29 -6.05 -14.33
N ASP A 181 -54.91 -6.49 -15.43
CA ASP A 181 -56.36 -6.43 -15.47
C ASP A 181 -56.93 -7.54 -16.35
N SER A 182 -57.76 -8.36 -15.74
CA SER A 182 -58.51 -9.44 -16.37
C SER A 182 -59.74 -8.88 -17.07
N ARG A 183 -59.78 -8.93 -18.41
CA ARG A 183 -61.00 -9.15 -19.23
C ARG A 183 -60.63 -9.11 -20.72
N GLY A 184 -60.76 -10.26 -21.40
CA GLY A 184 -60.82 -10.28 -22.86
C GLY A 184 -60.07 -11.42 -23.55
N ASN A 185 -60.52 -12.65 -23.32
CA ASN A 185 -60.55 -13.79 -24.24
C ASN A 185 -59.50 -13.89 -25.38
N SER A 186 -58.73 -14.99 -25.27
CA SER A 186 -58.55 -16.04 -26.28
C SER A 186 -57.80 -15.68 -27.56
N TRP A 187 -56.57 -16.21 -27.66
CA TRP A 187 -56.15 -16.94 -28.87
C TRP A 187 -55.29 -18.15 -28.47
N SER A 188 -55.95 -19.23 -28.09
CA SER A 188 -55.43 -20.58 -28.30
C SER A 188 -56.08 -21.16 -29.57
N GLN A 189 -55.24 -21.66 -30.48
CA GLN A 189 -55.46 -22.77 -31.43
C GLN A 189 -55.13 -22.49 -32.92
N ARG A 190 -54.31 -23.42 -33.44
CA ARG A 190 -54.11 -23.88 -34.84
C ARG A 190 -53.25 -22.94 -35.70
N ILE A 191 -52.19 -23.43 -36.36
CA ILE A 191 -52.20 -24.44 -37.42
C ILE A 191 -51.00 -25.44 -37.33
N HIS A 192 -51.29 -26.70 -37.67
CA HIS A 192 -50.41 -27.88 -37.93
C HIS A 192 -49.20 -27.58 -38.85
N GLY A 193 -48.10 -28.34 -38.93
CA GLY A 193 -47.74 -29.69 -38.52
C GLY A 193 -46.85 -30.32 -39.63
N HIS A 194 -45.79 -31.05 -39.28
CA HIS A 194 -45.12 -32.13 -40.06
C HIS A 194 -44.03 -32.74 -39.13
N ARG A 195 -44.32 -33.84 -38.41
CA ARG A 195 -44.03 -35.27 -38.69
C ARG A 195 -42.55 -35.64 -38.83
N TYR A 196 -42.04 -36.47 -37.90
CA TYR A 196 -41.30 -37.75 -38.05
C TYR A 196 -40.92 -38.21 -36.62
N GLU A 197 -41.70 -39.08 -35.96
CA GLU A 197 -41.57 -40.55 -35.85
C GLU A 197 -40.36 -41.06 -35.06
N GLU A 198 -40.64 -41.61 -33.87
CA GLU A 198 -39.77 -42.46 -33.05
C GLU A 198 -39.61 -43.85 -33.69
N THR A 199 -38.45 -44.47 -33.50
CA THR A 199 -38.34 -45.93 -33.38
C THR A 199 -37.40 -46.29 -32.24
N ALA A 200 -37.88 -47.17 -31.36
CA ALA A 200 -37.16 -47.77 -30.25
C ALA A 200 -36.85 -49.24 -30.55
N THR A 201 -35.65 -49.75 -30.20
CA THR A 201 -35.24 -51.17 -30.09
C THR A 201 -33.74 -51.21 -29.76
N SER A 202 -33.11 -52.16 -29.07
CA SER A 202 -33.42 -53.10 -27.98
C SER A 202 -32.06 -53.48 -27.35
N CYS A 203 -32.08 -54.07 -26.15
CA CYS A 203 -30.91 -54.48 -25.37
C CYS A 203 -29.99 -55.51 -26.05
N ALA A 204 -28.68 -55.40 -25.83
CA ALA A 204 -27.73 -56.52 -25.79
C ALA A 204 -26.46 -56.16 -24.99
N LYS A 205 -26.03 -57.09 -24.13
CA LYS A 205 -24.69 -57.29 -23.52
C LYS A 205 -24.40 -58.80 -23.66
N PRO A 206 -23.18 -59.34 -23.43
CA PRO A 206 -21.86 -58.76 -23.15
C PRO A 206 -20.74 -59.32 -24.06
N GLU A 207 -19.51 -58.83 -23.97
CA GLU A 207 -18.32 -59.68 -23.98
C GLU A 207 -17.12 -58.97 -23.35
N GLU A 208 -16.42 -59.72 -22.50
CA GLU A 208 -15.24 -59.33 -21.72
C GLU A 208 -13.98 -59.44 -22.57
N ASP A 209 -13.08 -58.46 -22.45
CA ASP A 209 -11.65 -58.76 -22.50
C ASP A 209 -10.89 -57.73 -21.65
N SER A 210 -10.23 -58.23 -20.61
CA SER A 210 -9.28 -57.48 -19.78
C SER A 210 -7.90 -57.53 -20.43
N PRO A 211 -7.04 -56.48 -20.31
CA PRO A 211 -6.20 -56.44 -19.13
C PRO A 211 -5.74 -55.03 -18.68
N GLN A 212 -5.15 -55.02 -17.49
CA GLN A 212 -4.30 -53.99 -16.87
C GLN A 212 -5.00 -52.83 -16.15
N LYS A 213 -5.05 -53.00 -14.82
CA LYS A 213 -5.12 -51.96 -13.79
C LYS A 213 -4.13 -50.82 -14.11
N ARG A 214 -4.58 -49.79 -14.83
CA ARG A 214 -4.06 -48.43 -14.65
C ARG A 214 -4.91 -47.77 -13.59
N SER A 215 -4.23 -47.34 -12.54
CA SER A 215 -4.75 -46.55 -11.44
C SER A 215 -5.67 -45.42 -11.95
N TYR A 216 -6.92 -45.39 -11.49
CA TYR A 216 -7.89 -44.30 -11.70
C TYR A 216 -7.49 -43.00 -10.95
N LEU A 217 -6.19 -42.74 -10.80
CA LEU A 217 -5.63 -41.52 -10.20
C LEU A 217 -4.94 -40.60 -11.22
N SER A 218 -4.83 -40.98 -12.50
CA SER A 218 -4.15 -40.15 -13.51
C SER A 218 -5.11 -39.37 -14.43
N LEU A 219 -6.38 -39.22 -14.06
CA LEU A 219 -7.39 -38.44 -14.79
C LEU A 219 -7.85 -37.16 -14.07
N PHE A 220 -7.27 -36.86 -12.90
CA PHE A 220 -7.49 -35.61 -12.15
C PHE A 220 -6.24 -34.72 -12.06
N ASP A 221 -5.14 -35.05 -12.76
CA ASP A 221 -3.88 -34.30 -12.68
C ASP A 221 -3.76 -33.23 -13.79
N GLY A 222 -4.91 -32.70 -14.24
CA GLY A 222 -5.04 -31.89 -15.45
C GLY A 222 -5.35 -30.41 -15.24
N ASP A 223 -5.41 -29.90 -14.00
CA ASP A 223 -5.66 -28.47 -13.75
C ASP A 223 -5.15 -28.01 -12.38
N GLN A 224 -3.86 -28.24 -12.09
CA GLN A 224 -3.24 -27.54 -10.97
C GLN A 224 -3.04 -26.07 -11.34
N ASP A 225 -3.68 -25.21 -10.57
CA ASP A 225 -3.55 -23.75 -10.60
C ASP A 225 -2.08 -23.31 -10.76
N GLU A 226 -1.80 -22.49 -11.79
CA GLU A 226 -0.45 -22.02 -12.13
C GLU A 226 0.29 -21.42 -10.93
N TYR A 227 -0.41 -20.66 -10.09
CA TYR A 227 0.19 -20.06 -8.90
C TYR A 227 0.61 -21.14 -7.90
N VAL A 228 -0.24 -22.15 -7.67
CA VAL A 228 0.07 -23.25 -6.75
C VAL A 228 1.29 -24.01 -7.29
N ARG A 229 1.33 -24.30 -8.58
CA ARG A 229 2.47 -25.00 -9.19
C ARG A 229 3.78 -24.21 -9.05
N ARG A 230 3.74 -22.88 -9.18
CA ARG A 230 4.92 -22.02 -9.10
C ARG A 230 5.41 -21.79 -7.67
N TYR A 231 4.51 -21.56 -6.72
CA TYR A 231 4.85 -21.02 -5.40
C TYR A 231 4.70 -22.01 -4.23
N SER A 232 4.15 -23.21 -4.45
CA SER A 232 3.90 -24.19 -3.37
C SER A 232 5.14 -24.79 -2.72
N SER A 233 6.29 -24.75 -3.38
CA SER A 233 7.54 -25.29 -2.87
C SER A 233 8.73 -24.43 -3.26
N PHE A 234 9.79 -24.49 -2.44
CA PHE A 234 11.06 -23.82 -2.71
C PHE A 234 12.20 -24.78 -2.35
N PRO A 235 12.99 -25.29 -3.31
CA PRO A 235 14.02 -26.28 -3.02
C PRO A 235 15.12 -25.75 -2.10
N ASP A 236 15.60 -26.56 -1.15
CA ASP A 236 16.69 -26.18 -0.23
C ASP A 236 17.98 -25.79 -0.95
N THR A 237 18.28 -26.45 -2.08
CA THR A 237 19.45 -26.11 -2.92
C THR A 237 19.32 -24.72 -3.54
N LEU A 238 18.11 -24.34 -3.94
CA LEU A 238 17.83 -23.00 -4.44
C LEU A 238 17.89 -21.97 -3.30
N ARG A 239 17.42 -22.34 -2.09
CA ARG A 239 17.48 -21.48 -0.90
C ARG A 239 18.91 -21.18 -0.50
N ALA A 240 19.76 -22.20 -0.42
CA ALA A 240 21.19 -22.04 -0.17
C ALA A 240 21.83 -21.12 -1.23
N LYS A 241 21.50 -21.31 -2.51
CA LYS A 241 21.99 -20.44 -3.59
C LYS A 241 21.55 -18.98 -3.41
N MET A 242 20.29 -18.73 -3.04
CA MET A 242 19.81 -17.36 -2.81
C MET A 242 20.43 -16.72 -1.57
N LYS A 243 20.65 -17.51 -0.50
CA LYS A 243 21.41 -17.08 0.69
C LYS A 243 22.82 -16.63 0.32
N ASP A 244 23.55 -17.44 -0.46
CA ASP A 244 24.90 -17.11 -0.91
C ASP A 244 24.90 -15.86 -1.80
N MET A 245 23.92 -15.73 -2.70
CA MET A 245 23.77 -14.55 -3.56
C MET A 245 23.48 -13.27 -2.76
N ALA A 246 22.66 -13.34 -1.70
CA ALA A 246 22.40 -12.21 -0.80
C ALA A 246 23.66 -11.82 -0.01
N LYS A 247 24.44 -12.82 0.44
CA LYS A 247 25.72 -12.61 1.09
C LYS A 247 26.73 -11.94 0.16
N ASP A 248 26.86 -12.42 -1.08
CA ASP A 248 27.75 -11.86 -2.09
C ASP A 248 27.35 -10.43 -2.46
N MET A 249 26.05 -10.14 -2.53
CA MET A 249 25.51 -8.79 -2.75
C MET A 249 25.97 -7.82 -1.65
N PHE A 250 25.85 -8.22 -0.38
CA PHE A 250 26.34 -7.43 0.75
C PHE A 250 27.85 -7.17 0.64
N TYR A 251 28.67 -8.21 0.51
CA TYR A 251 30.14 -8.04 0.47
C TYR A 251 30.60 -7.28 -0.76
N PHE A 252 29.93 -7.44 -1.90
CA PHE A 252 30.25 -6.62 -3.07
C PHE A 252 30.02 -5.13 -2.81
N GLY A 253 28.94 -4.74 -2.13
CA GLY A 253 28.74 -3.33 -1.74
C GLY A 253 29.69 -2.88 -0.63
N TYR A 254 29.77 -3.66 0.46
CA TYR A 254 30.57 -3.35 1.65
C TYR A 254 32.07 -3.26 1.34
N ASP A 255 32.66 -4.25 0.68
CA ASP A 255 34.11 -4.27 0.40
C ASP A 255 34.52 -3.11 -0.53
N ASN A 256 33.65 -2.74 -1.48
CA ASN A 256 33.91 -1.61 -2.35
C ASN A 256 33.69 -0.26 -1.66
N TYR A 257 32.73 -0.15 -0.73
CA TYR A 257 32.65 1.01 0.16
C TYR A 257 33.96 1.15 0.96
N MET A 258 34.42 0.07 1.60
CA MET A 258 35.66 0.07 2.39
C MET A 258 36.91 0.40 1.54
N LYS A 259 36.87 0.10 0.24
CA LYS A 259 37.99 0.34 -0.68
C LYS A 259 38.01 1.74 -1.28
N TYR A 260 36.84 2.27 -1.66
CA TYR A 260 36.74 3.48 -2.49
C TYR A 260 36.11 4.68 -1.79
N ALA A 261 35.33 4.45 -0.73
CA ALA A 261 34.54 5.49 -0.09
C ALA A 261 34.96 5.76 1.36
N PHE A 262 35.29 4.73 2.14
CA PHE A 262 35.74 4.93 3.53
C PHE A 262 36.91 5.94 3.60
N PRO A 263 36.87 6.97 4.48
CA PRO A 263 35.96 7.17 5.61
C PRO A 263 34.70 8.02 5.34
N GLU A 264 34.40 8.35 4.09
CA GLU A 264 33.18 9.09 3.75
C GLU A 264 31.91 8.30 4.11
N ASP A 265 30.77 8.97 4.10
CA ASP A 265 29.51 8.41 4.61
C ASP A 265 28.92 7.35 3.68
N GLU A 266 28.91 7.60 2.38
CA GLU A 266 28.33 6.72 1.37
C GLU A 266 29.26 6.49 0.18
N LEU A 267 28.91 5.52 -0.67
CA LEU A 267 29.62 5.22 -1.91
C LEU A 267 28.82 5.77 -3.11
N ASN A 268 29.52 6.42 -4.04
CA ASN A 268 29.09 6.63 -5.41
C ASN A 268 29.56 5.41 -6.25
N PRO A 269 28.72 4.38 -6.49
CA PRO A 269 29.15 3.07 -6.99
C PRO A 269 29.47 3.01 -8.51
N ILE A 270 29.10 4.02 -9.30
CA ILE A 270 29.41 4.15 -10.73
C ILE A 270 30.82 4.73 -10.90
N ASP A 271 31.07 5.88 -10.27
CA ASP A 271 32.37 6.56 -10.32
C ASP A 271 33.40 5.94 -9.37
N CYS A 272 32.94 5.19 -8.37
CA CYS A 272 33.74 4.49 -7.36
C CYS A 272 34.55 5.47 -6.49
N GLU A 273 33.82 6.37 -5.85
CA GLU A 273 34.37 7.37 -4.93
C GLU A 273 33.46 7.54 -3.71
N GLY A 274 34.00 8.14 -2.65
CA GLY A 274 33.27 8.46 -1.44
C GLY A 274 32.37 9.67 -1.59
N ARG A 275 31.25 9.64 -0.87
CA ARG A 275 30.28 10.74 -0.79
C ARG A 275 30.11 11.16 0.66
N GLY A 276 30.36 12.44 0.93
CA GLY A 276 30.11 13.10 2.21
C GLY A 276 29.12 14.26 2.06
N PRO A 277 28.94 15.09 3.11
CA PRO A 277 28.10 16.27 3.05
C PRO A 277 28.46 17.21 1.90
N ASP A 278 27.45 17.86 1.33
CA ASP A 278 27.60 18.93 0.35
C ASP A 278 28.03 20.23 1.06
N VAL A 279 29.35 20.37 1.24
CA VAL A 279 29.97 21.54 1.88
C VAL A 279 29.77 22.82 1.06
N LEU A 280 29.58 22.70 -0.26
CA LEU A 280 29.39 23.85 -1.15
C LEU A 280 27.97 24.40 -1.06
N ASN A 281 27.00 23.57 -0.72
CA ASN A 281 25.61 23.96 -0.53
C ASN A 281 25.05 23.40 0.80
N PRO A 282 25.27 24.09 1.93
CA PRO A 282 24.76 23.67 3.24
C PRO A 282 23.23 23.48 3.29
N SER A 283 22.49 24.16 2.41
CA SER A 283 21.02 24.04 2.31
C SER A 283 20.55 22.83 1.50
N ASN A 284 21.45 21.98 1.00
CA ASN A 284 21.12 20.76 0.29
C ASN A 284 20.66 19.65 1.26
N ILE A 285 19.43 19.80 1.75
CA ILE A 285 18.84 18.91 2.76
C ILE A 285 18.76 17.45 2.30
N ASN A 286 18.61 17.19 0.99
CA ASN A 286 18.53 15.82 0.45
C ASN A 286 19.83 15.02 0.66
N ILE A 287 20.96 15.71 0.88
CA ILE A 287 22.26 15.10 1.15
C ILE A 287 22.64 15.32 2.63
N ASN A 288 22.62 16.58 3.07
CA ASN A 288 23.19 16.97 4.36
C ASN A 288 22.36 16.49 5.57
N ASP A 289 21.07 16.17 5.39
CA ASP A 289 20.26 15.62 6.48
C ASP A 289 20.79 14.26 6.96
N VAL A 290 21.37 13.48 6.05
CA VAL A 290 21.87 12.13 6.29
C VAL A 290 23.40 12.11 6.43
N LEU A 291 24.13 12.87 5.59
CA LEU A 291 25.59 12.78 5.54
C LEU A 291 26.25 13.75 6.53
N GLY A 292 26.67 13.25 7.70
CA GLY A 292 27.28 14.06 8.76
C GLY A 292 28.80 14.01 8.85
N ASN A 293 29.48 13.33 7.91
CA ASN A 293 30.92 13.05 7.90
C ASN A 293 31.37 12.24 9.13
N TYR A 294 30.69 11.12 9.36
CA TYR A 294 30.91 10.20 10.48
C TYR A 294 31.04 8.73 10.05
N SER A 295 31.34 8.49 8.77
CA SER A 295 31.47 7.14 8.19
C SER A 295 30.17 6.34 8.31
N LEU A 296 29.06 6.97 7.89
CA LEU A 296 27.71 6.42 7.99
C LEU A 296 27.61 4.94 7.62
N THR A 297 28.03 4.55 6.41
CA THR A 297 27.89 3.16 5.94
C THR A 297 28.70 2.16 6.78
N LEU A 298 29.86 2.55 7.30
CA LEU A 298 30.64 1.71 8.21
C LEU A 298 29.85 1.43 9.50
N ILE A 299 29.27 2.47 10.10
CA ILE A 299 28.52 2.36 11.35
C ILE A 299 27.24 1.57 11.11
N ASP A 300 26.46 1.94 10.11
CA ASP A 300 25.13 1.38 9.82
C ASP A 300 25.19 -0.15 9.56
N THR A 301 26.32 -0.66 9.04
CA THR A 301 26.48 -2.07 8.68
C THR A 301 27.06 -2.97 9.78
N LEU A 302 27.40 -2.44 10.95
CA LEU A 302 28.06 -3.20 12.03
C LEU A 302 27.30 -4.47 12.42
N ASP A 303 26.01 -4.34 12.76
CA ASP A 303 25.21 -5.49 13.18
C ASP A 303 24.97 -6.48 12.03
N THR A 304 24.94 -6.00 10.79
CA THR A 304 24.80 -6.81 9.58
C THR A 304 25.97 -7.78 9.41
N LEU A 305 27.20 -7.33 9.68
CA LEU A 305 28.39 -8.19 9.65
C LEU A 305 28.25 -9.40 10.58
N LEU A 306 27.67 -9.20 11.77
CA LEU A 306 27.36 -10.28 12.71
C LEU A 306 26.23 -11.18 12.23
N VAL A 307 25.15 -10.59 11.69
CA VAL A 307 24.02 -11.35 11.14
C VAL A 307 24.48 -12.30 10.03
N LEU A 308 25.42 -11.87 9.19
CA LEU A 308 26.04 -12.68 8.13
C LEU A 308 27.12 -13.65 8.64
N GLY A 309 27.40 -13.66 9.95
CA GLY A 309 28.33 -14.57 10.61
C GLY A 309 29.81 -14.21 10.50
N ASN A 310 30.16 -12.98 10.11
CA ASN A 310 31.55 -12.54 9.96
C ASN A 310 32.03 -11.74 11.17
N VAL A 311 32.31 -12.47 12.25
CA VAL A 311 32.78 -11.91 13.52
C VAL A 311 34.14 -11.21 13.37
N THR A 312 35.03 -11.71 12.50
CA THR A 312 36.35 -11.12 12.29
C THR A 312 36.27 -9.73 11.66
N GLU A 313 35.47 -9.57 10.61
CA GLU A 313 35.28 -8.25 10.00
C GLU A 313 34.50 -7.32 10.92
N PHE A 314 33.50 -7.83 11.64
CA PHE A 314 32.81 -7.05 12.67
C PHE A 314 33.79 -6.47 13.70
N HIS A 315 34.74 -7.27 14.23
CA HIS A 315 35.77 -6.77 15.15
C HIS A 315 36.65 -5.69 14.53
N ARG A 316 37.04 -5.86 13.27
CA ARG A 316 37.82 -4.87 12.54
C ARG A 316 37.03 -3.56 12.37
N ALA A 317 35.77 -3.65 11.96
CA ALA A 317 34.88 -2.52 11.76
C ALA A 317 34.61 -1.76 13.07
N VAL A 318 34.34 -2.48 14.17
CA VAL A 318 34.17 -1.87 15.50
C VAL A 318 35.41 -1.10 15.94
N LYS A 319 36.60 -1.70 15.80
CA LYS A 319 37.86 -1.00 16.11
C LYS A 319 38.06 0.25 15.26
N LEU A 320 37.76 0.14 13.96
CA LEU A 320 37.84 1.28 13.05
C LEU A 320 36.89 2.41 13.49
N VAL A 321 35.65 2.09 13.86
CA VAL A 321 34.69 3.07 14.40
C VAL A 321 35.25 3.75 15.66
N ILE A 322 35.77 2.97 16.62
CA ILE A 322 36.36 3.50 17.86
C ILE A 322 37.55 4.44 17.56
N ASP A 323 38.39 4.08 16.58
CA ASP A 323 39.61 4.81 16.27
C ASP A 323 39.38 6.05 15.39
N THR A 324 38.35 6.07 14.54
CA THR A 324 38.18 7.11 13.50
C THR A 324 36.96 8.00 13.65
N VAL A 325 35.91 7.57 14.35
CA VAL A 325 34.63 8.31 14.42
C VAL A 325 34.66 9.34 15.55
N SER A 326 34.17 10.54 15.24
CA SER A 326 33.93 11.61 16.23
C SER A 326 32.73 12.45 15.79
N PHE A 327 31.86 12.78 16.74
CA PHE A 327 30.69 13.63 16.49
C PHE A 327 30.94 15.10 16.83
N ASP A 328 32.16 15.50 17.22
CA ASP A 328 32.53 16.92 17.33
C ASP A 328 32.83 17.53 15.94
N LYS A 329 31.78 17.61 15.13
CA LYS A 329 31.84 18.04 13.73
C LYS A 329 30.97 19.27 13.54
N ASP A 330 31.45 20.24 12.78
CA ASP A 330 30.64 21.35 12.33
C ASP A 330 29.80 20.91 11.11
N SER A 331 28.82 20.07 11.38
CA SER A 331 27.90 19.51 10.40
C SER A 331 26.48 19.53 10.96
N THR A 332 25.53 19.97 10.14
CA THR A 332 24.10 20.01 10.47
C THR A 332 23.43 18.78 9.90
N VAL A 333 22.86 17.95 10.77
CA VAL A 333 22.20 16.69 10.43
C VAL A 333 20.75 16.71 10.85
N GLN A 334 19.94 15.84 10.25
CA GLN A 334 18.58 15.61 10.70
C GLN A 334 18.59 14.69 11.93
N VAL A 335 17.87 15.10 12.98
CA VAL A 335 17.83 14.39 14.27
C VAL A 335 17.32 12.97 14.10
N PHE A 336 16.29 12.80 13.25
CA PHE A 336 15.70 11.51 12.91
C PHE A 336 16.72 10.56 12.26
N GLU A 337 17.39 11.00 11.19
CA GLU A 337 18.33 10.17 10.42
C GLU A 337 19.55 9.77 11.27
N ALA A 338 20.12 10.72 12.02
CA ALA A 338 21.24 10.42 12.93
C ALA A 338 20.84 9.46 14.06
N ASN A 339 19.60 9.55 14.55
CA ASN A 339 19.08 8.66 15.58
C ASN A 339 18.91 7.22 15.06
N ILE A 340 18.16 7.03 13.98
CA ILE A 340 17.81 5.67 13.54
C ILE A 340 19.02 4.91 12.99
N ARG A 341 19.94 5.60 12.28
CA ARG A 341 21.12 4.99 11.64
C ARG A 341 22.32 4.86 12.58
N ILE A 342 22.76 5.97 13.17
CA ILE A 342 24.02 6.00 13.91
C ILE A 342 23.79 5.56 15.35
N LEU A 343 22.86 6.21 16.05
CA LEU A 343 22.58 5.84 17.44
C LEU A 343 22.03 4.41 17.52
N GLY A 344 21.10 4.06 16.64
CA GLY A 344 20.56 2.71 16.51
C GLY A 344 21.63 1.64 16.31
N SER A 345 22.54 1.82 15.35
CA SER A 345 23.60 0.85 15.09
C SER A 345 24.60 0.74 16.24
N LEU A 346 25.08 1.88 16.79
CA LEU A 346 26.04 1.86 17.90
C LEU A 346 25.49 1.11 19.11
N ILE A 347 24.22 1.35 19.45
CA ILE A 347 23.52 0.65 20.53
C ILE A 347 23.36 -0.83 20.20
N SER A 348 22.92 -1.17 18.98
CA SER A 348 22.74 -2.55 18.56
C SER A 348 24.05 -3.34 18.61
N ALA A 349 25.11 -2.81 18.01
CA ALA A 349 26.44 -3.41 17.99
C ALA A 349 27.01 -3.58 19.41
N HIS A 350 26.88 -2.57 20.27
CA HIS A 350 27.26 -2.66 21.68
C HIS A 350 26.50 -3.78 22.42
N ILE A 351 25.17 -3.85 22.23
CA ILE A 351 24.34 -4.88 22.85
C ILE A 351 24.77 -6.28 22.38
N LEU A 352 25.01 -6.47 21.08
CA LEU A 352 25.42 -7.76 20.53
C LEU A 352 26.83 -8.17 20.99
N LEU A 353 27.73 -7.20 21.17
CA LEU A 353 29.08 -7.41 21.73
C LEU A 353 29.04 -7.90 23.18
N THR A 354 28.14 -7.30 23.98
CA THR A 354 28.03 -7.52 25.42
C THR A 354 26.96 -8.54 25.79
N ASP A 355 26.28 -9.16 24.82
CA ASP A 355 25.19 -10.10 25.09
C ASP A 355 25.71 -11.36 25.81
N PRO A 356 25.32 -11.60 27.07
CA PRO A 356 25.79 -12.76 27.84
C PRO A 356 25.25 -14.09 27.28
N LYS A 357 24.20 -14.07 26.45
CA LYS A 357 23.64 -15.27 25.82
C LYS A 357 24.48 -15.74 24.63
N HIS A 358 25.37 -14.90 24.12
CA HIS A 358 26.25 -15.22 22.99
C HIS A 358 25.52 -15.87 21.80
N PRO A 359 24.42 -15.25 21.29
CA PRO A 359 23.60 -15.82 20.21
C PRO A 359 24.40 -16.10 18.94
N PHE A 360 25.38 -15.24 18.64
CA PHE A 360 26.31 -15.36 17.51
C PHE A 360 27.66 -15.97 17.92
N GLY A 361 27.70 -16.68 19.04
CA GLY A 361 28.94 -17.16 19.68
C GLY A 361 29.61 -16.08 20.53
N LYS A 362 30.86 -16.34 20.94
CA LYS A 362 31.67 -15.38 21.72
C LYS A 362 32.12 -14.24 20.81
N VAL A 363 31.27 -13.22 20.69
CA VAL A 363 31.53 -12.02 19.89
C VAL A 363 32.36 -10.99 20.66
N GLY A 364 32.33 -10.97 22.00
CA GLY A 364 33.21 -10.10 22.79
C GLY A 364 34.70 -10.30 22.46
N PHE A 365 35.47 -9.21 22.44
CA PHE A 365 36.93 -9.26 22.27
C PHE A 365 37.66 -8.51 23.39
N GLU A 366 38.91 -8.89 23.64
CA GLU A 366 39.72 -8.29 24.70
C GLU A 366 40.00 -6.81 24.45
N GLY A 367 39.80 -5.99 25.49
CA GLY A 367 40.08 -4.55 25.45
C GLY A 367 38.91 -3.67 25.02
N TYR A 368 37.70 -4.23 24.83
CA TYR A 368 36.48 -3.44 24.67
C TYR A 368 35.96 -2.99 26.05
N ASP A 369 35.79 -1.68 26.24
CA ASP A 369 35.36 -1.00 27.46
C ASP A 369 34.20 -0.03 27.16
N ASP A 370 33.14 -0.58 26.55
CA ASP A 370 31.89 0.11 26.24
C ASP A 370 32.03 1.35 25.34
N GLU A 371 33.08 1.42 24.51
CA GLU A 371 33.38 2.60 23.68
C GLU A 371 32.24 2.94 22.71
N LEU A 372 31.56 1.94 22.14
CA LEU A 372 30.39 2.19 21.28
C LEU A 372 29.21 2.80 22.07
N LEU A 373 29.04 2.42 23.34
CA LEU A 373 28.02 3.02 24.20
C LEU A 373 28.39 4.47 24.57
N HIS A 374 29.68 4.76 24.79
CA HIS A 374 30.17 6.13 24.99
C HIS A 374 29.94 7.00 23.75
N LEU A 375 30.20 6.48 22.55
CA LEU A 375 29.91 7.16 21.29
C LEU A 375 28.40 7.39 21.11
N ALA A 376 27.57 6.38 21.40
CA ALA A 376 26.12 6.49 21.37
C ALA A 376 25.63 7.61 22.31
N HIS A 377 26.15 7.66 23.54
CA HIS A 377 25.83 8.71 24.49
C HIS A 377 26.29 10.11 24.00
N ASP A 378 27.52 10.25 23.48
CA ASP A 378 28.01 11.52 22.93
C ASP A 378 27.11 12.05 21.80
N LEU A 379 26.73 11.18 20.85
CA LEU A 379 25.79 11.56 19.80
C LEU A 379 24.44 11.99 20.38
N ALA A 380 23.85 11.18 21.27
CA ALA A 380 22.54 11.49 21.85
C ALA A 380 22.54 12.83 22.60
N VAL A 381 23.60 13.15 23.35
CA VAL A 381 23.78 14.45 24.02
C VAL A 381 23.79 15.60 22.99
N ARG A 382 24.46 15.43 21.86
CA ARG A 382 24.49 16.43 20.77
C ARG A 382 23.15 16.61 20.07
N LEU A 383 22.25 15.62 20.16
CA LEU A 383 20.88 15.72 19.64
C LEU A 383 19.91 16.41 20.62
N LEU A 384 20.21 16.45 21.93
CA LEU A 384 19.33 17.06 22.95
C LEU A 384 18.95 18.53 22.69
N PRO A 385 19.83 19.42 22.17
CA PRO A 385 19.46 20.80 21.86
C PRO A 385 18.23 20.93 20.95
N ALA A 386 17.95 19.92 20.12
CA ALA A 386 16.75 19.92 19.28
C ALA A 386 15.43 19.95 20.08
N PHE A 387 15.43 19.50 21.35
CA PHE A 387 14.26 19.50 22.22
C PHE A 387 14.13 20.76 23.06
N GLU A 388 15.15 21.62 23.05
CA GLU A 388 15.17 22.87 23.80
C GLU A 388 14.43 23.98 23.05
N ASN A 389 13.87 24.94 23.78
CA ASN A 389 13.18 26.10 23.22
C ASN A 389 12.02 25.75 22.26
N THR A 390 11.39 24.60 22.45
CA THR A 390 10.17 24.19 21.74
C THR A 390 8.96 24.33 22.67
N SER A 391 7.95 25.09 22.24
CA SER A 391 6.76 25.34 23.08
C SER A 391 5.89 24.10 23.25
N THR A 392 5.95 23.15 22.31
CA THR A 392 5.17 21.91 22.33
C THR A 392 5.93 20.71 22.94
N GLY A 393 7.26 20.80 23.05
CA GLY A 393 8.13 19.67 23.37
C GLY A 393 8.46 18.73 22.20
N ILE A 394 7.96 19.02 20.99
CA ILE A 394 8.31 18.35 19.73
C ILE A 394 9.67 18.90 19.26
N PRO A 395 10.65 18.06 18.90
CA PRO A 395 12.00 18.52 18.57
C PRO A 395 12.07 19.26 17.23
N TYR A 396 13.03 20.18 17.14
CA TYR A 396 13.52 20.69 15.86
C TYR A 396 13.96 19.53 14.96
N PRO A 397 13.74 19.61 13.64
CA PRO A 397 14.12 18.52 12.74
C PRO A 397 15.63 18.36 12.59
N ARG A 398 16.42 19.43 12.81
CA ARG A 398 17.86 19.47 12.53
C ARG A 398 18.64 20.05 13.70
N VAL A 399 19.89 19.59 13.81
CA VAL A 399 20.86 20.07 14.80
C VAL A 399 22.26 20.03 14.19
N ASN A 400 23.06 21.04 14.50
CA ASN A 400 24.49 21.01 14.24
C ASN A 400 25.20 20.28 15.39
N LEU A 401 25.98 19.25 15.06
CA LEU A 401 26.58 18.35 16.04
C LEU A 401 27.56 19.05 17.01
N LYS A 402 28.04 20.25 16.66
CA LYS A 402 28.95 21.05 17.49
C LYS A 402 28.28 22.25 18.15
N THR A 403 27.36 22.92 17.45
CA THR A 403 26.81 24.22 17.88
C THR A 403 25.35 24.18 18.31
N GLY A 404 24.66 23.04 18.20
CA GLY A 404 23.25 22.90 18.55
C GLY A 404 22.30 23.32 17.42
N VAL A 405 21.11 23.81 17.74
CA VAL A 405 20.10 24.16 16.74
C VAL A 405 20.52 25.42 15.96
N PRO A 406 20.63 25.38 14.62
CA PRO A 406 20.97 26.56 13.82
C PRO A 406 19.94 27.70 13.98
N PRO A 407 20.36 28.98 14.00
CA PRO A 407 19.46 30.12 14.19
C PRO A 407 18.36 30.27 13.12
N ASP A 408 18.63 29.77 11.91
CA ASP A 408 17.76 29.77 10.74
C ASP A 408 16.98 28.45 10.58
N SER A 409 16.99 27.58 11.61
CA SER A 409 16.25 26.32 11.57
C SER A 409 14.75 26.55 11.39
N ILE A 410 14.14 25.72 10.55
CA ILE A 410 12.69 25.70 10.36
C ILE A 410 11.98 25.17 11.60
N ASN A 411 10.78 25.70 11.87
CA ASN A 411 9.92 25.26 12.97
C ASN A 411 8.96 24.14 12.55
N GLU A 412 9.17 23.52 11.38
CA GLU A 412 8.30 22.48 10.83
C GLU A 412 9.04 21.14 10.85
N THR A 413 8.37 20.11 11.34
CA THR A 413 8.90 18.73 11.35
C THR A 413 7.81 17.74 10.96
N CYS A 414 8.21 16.57 10.50
CA CYS A 414 7.26 15.51 10.19
C CYS A 414 6.96 14.63 11.42
N THR A 415 5.80 13.97 11.40
CA THR A 415 5.34 13.09 12.49
C THR A 415 6.33 11.96 12.78
N ALA A 416 6.84 11.29 11.75
CA ALA A 416 7.88 10.27 11.88
C ALA A 416 9.18 10.85 12.46
N GLY A 417 9.65 11.99 11.94
CA GLY A 417 10.91 12.59 12.35
C GLY A 417 10.93 13.03 13.81
N ALA A 418 9.80 13.49 14.35
CA ALA A 418 9.67 13.83 15.76
C ALA A 418 9.30 12.65 16.67
N GLY A 419 8.62 11.64 16.12
CA GLY A 419 8.05 10.53 16.88
C GLY A 419 8.92 9.28 16.98
N SER A 420 9.93 9.15 16.12
CA SER A 420 10.70 7.91 15.96
C SER A 420 12.08 7.97 16.61
N LEU A 421 12.13 8.55 17.81
CA LEU A 421 13.35 8.65 18.63
C LEU A 421 13.28 7.75 19.87
N LEU A 422 12.07 7.27 20.20
CA LEU A 422 11.77 6.62 21.47
C LEU A 422 12.48 5.27 21.66
N VAL A 423 12.67 4.49 20.60
CA VAL A 423 13.31 3.17 20.70
C VAL A 423 14.77 3.33 21.09
N GLU A 424 15.55 4.10 20.33
CA GLU A 424 16.99 4.30 20.56
C GLU A 424 17.23 5.05 21.87
N PHE A 425 16.54 6.17 22.09
CA PHE A 425 16.69 6.96 23.32
C PHE A 425 16.25 6.17 24.56
N GLY A 426 15.18 5.37 24.45
CA GLY A 426 14.72 4.50 25.52
C GLY A 426 15.71 3.39 25.86
N ILE A 427 16.28 2.74 24.85
CA ILE A 427 17.32 1.72 25.06
C ILE A 427 18.56 2.35 25.70
N LEU A 428 19.05 3.48 25.15
CA LEU A 428 20.21 4.20 25.69
C LEU A 428 20.01 4.55 27.16
N SER A 429 18.88 5.20 27.50
CA SER A 429 18.51 5.54 28.87
C SER A 429 18.58 4.34 29.80
N ARG A 430 18.07 3.18 29.38
CA ARG A 430 18.05 1.94 30.18
C ARG A 430 19.42 1.30 30.34
N LEU A 431 20.30 1.43 29.35
CA LEU A 431 21.69 0.95 29.42
C LEU A 431 22.53 1.80 30.37
N ILE A 432 22.42 3.12 30.31
CA ILE A 432 23.25 4.05 31.11
C ILE A 432 22.64 4.42 32.47
N GLY A 433 21.34 4.18 32.66
CA GLY A 433 20.62 4.52 33.89
C GLY A 433 20.17 5.99 34.00
N ASP A 434 20.19 6.75 32.90
CA ASP A 434 19.77 8.16 32.82
C ASP A 434 18.43 8.28 32.08
N SER A 435 17.41 8.83 32.72
CA SER A 435 16.06 8.96 32.15
C SER A 435 15.91 10.07 31.12
N THR A 436 16.91 10.96 30.97
CA THR A 436 16.79 12.20 30.16
C THR A 436 16.36 11.91 28.72
N PHE A 437 17.02 10.96 28.05
CA PHE A 437 16.74 10.62 26.65
C PHE A 437 15.34 10.00 26.48
N GLU A 438 15.02 8.96 27.25
CA GLU A 438 13.68 8.35 27.22
C GLU A 438 12.59 9.40 27.52
N TRP A 439 12.83 10.28 28.50
CA TRP A 439 11.87 11.30 28.89
C TRP A 439 11.58 12.31 27.77
N VAL A 440 12.61 12.86 27.11
CA VAL A 440 12.39 13.82 26.01
C VAL A 440 11.68 13.17 24.82
N ALA A 441 12.04 11.93 24.48
CA ALA A 441 11.42 11.21 23.37
C ALA A 441 9.95 10.87 23.69
N ARG A 442 9.64 10.40 24.91
CA ARG A 442 8.25 10.18 25.35
C ARG A 442 7.43 11.46 25.35
N ARG A 443 8.03 12.59 25.77
CA ARG A 443 7.35 13.89 25.75
C ARG A 443 6.97 14.29 24.33
N ALA A 444 7.86 14.10 23.35
CA ALA A 444 7.57 14.38 21.94
C ALA A 444 6.45 13.47 21.38
N VAL A 445 6.49 12.16 21.66
CA VAL A 445 5.43 11.22 21.27
C VAL A 445 4.08 11.61 21.88
N LYS A 446 4.04 11.97 23.16
CA LYS A 446 2.82 12.44 23.84
C LYS A 446 2.32 13.77 23.27
N ALA A 447 3.21 14.68 22.90
CA ALA A 447 2.84 15.94 22.27
C ALA A 447 2.15 15.69 20.92
N LEU A 448 2.76 14.87 20.05
CA LEU A 448 2.14 14.46 18.78
C LEU A 448 0.80 13.75 19.00
N TRP A 449 0.76 12.83 19.98
CA TRP A 449 -0.46 12.11 20.37
C TRP A 449 -1.59 13.11 20.73
N ASN A 450 -1.30 14.15 21.50
CA ASN A 450 -2.33 15.11 21.89
C ASN A 450 -2.80 16.04 20.77
N LEU A 451 -2.12 16.06 19.62
CA LEU A 451 -2.47 16.89 18.46
C LEU A 451 -3.36 16.18 17.42
N ARG A 452 -3.77 14.93 17.66
CA ARG A 452 -4.69 14.22 16.76
C ARG A 452 -5.98 15.00 16.49
N SER A 453 -6.60 14.71 15.35
CA SER A 453 -7.98 15.12 15.08
C SER A 453 -8.93 14.50 16.11
N ASN A 454 -9.81 15.32 16.69
CA ASN A 454 -10.88 14.88 17.60
C ASN A 454 -11.96 14.06 16.88
N GLU A 455 -12.05 14.16 15.56
CA GLU A 455 -13.09 13.53 14.74
C GLU A 455 -12.68 12.15 14.25
N THR A 456 -11.46 12.01 13.72
CA THR A 456 -10.97 10.78 13.08
C THR A 456 -9.90 10.05 13.90
N GLY A 457 -9.28 10.71 14.87
CA GLY A 457 -8.08 10.20 15.54
C GLY A 457 -6.85 10.10 14.63
N LEU A 458 -6.80 10.82 13.51
CA LEU A 458 -5.64 10.86 12.64
C LEU A 458 -4.66 11.98 13.01
N LEU A 459 -3.38 11.78 12.69
CA LEU A 459 -2.34 12.81 12.71
C LEU A 459 -2.12 13.35 11.30
N GLY A 460 -1.63 14.59 11.20
CA GLY A 460 -1.10 15.12 9.95
C GLY A 460 0.32 14.63 9.69
N ASN A 461 0.89 15.03 8.56
CA ASN A 461 2.27 14.68 8.20
C ASN A 461 3.27 15.72 8.74
N VAL A 462 2.98 17.02 8.64
CA VAL A 462 3.91 18.10 9.03
C VAL A 462 3.30 19.01 10.09
N VAL A 463 4.01 19.18 11.22
CA VAL A 463 3.58 19.97 12.38
C VAL A 463 4.55 21.11 12.66
N ASN A 464 4.00 22.25 13.08
CA ASN A 464 4.79 23.35 13.61
C ASN A 464 5.11 23.10 15.10
N ILE A 465 6.40 23.04 15.44
CA ILE A 465 6.88 22.69 16.79
C ILE A 465 6.63 23.78 17.84
N GLN A 466 6.33 25.01 17.43
CA GLN A 466 6.05 26.12 18.34
C GLN A 466 4.55 26.26 18.60
N THR A 467 3.72 26.12 17.56
CA THR A 467 2.27 26.34 17.69
C THR A 467 1.47 25.04 17.89
N GLY A 468 2.05 23.88 17.55
CA GLY A 468 1.34 22.60 17.49
C GLY A 468 0.38 22.50 16.29
N GLN A 469 0.40 23.47 15.38
CA GLN A 469 -0.49 23.46 14.22
C GLN A 469 0.01 22.52 13.13
N TRP A 470 -0.89 21.69 12.60
CA TRP A 470 -0.63 20.88 11.40
C TRP A 470 -0.58 21.76 10.16
N VAL A 471 0.61 21.88 9.58
CA VAL A 471 0.86 22.53 8.27
C VAL A 471 0.51 21.53 7.16
N GLY A 472 1.00 20.29 7.28
CA GLY A 472 0.68 19.18 6.39
C GLY A 472 -0.48 18.36 6.94
N LYS A 473 -1.67 18.52 6.35
CA LYS A 473 -2.93 17.86 6.80
C LYS A 473 -3.19 16.50 6.16
N GLN A 474 -2.31 16.05 5.27
CA GLN A 474 -2.37 14.70 4.73
C GLN A 474 -2.03 13.70 5.83
N SER A 475 -2.83 12.64 5.92
CA SER A 475 -2.64 11.50 6.79
C SER A 475 -2.53 10.24 5.94
N GLY A 476 -1.57 9.38 6.23
CA GLY A 476 -1.28 8.18 5.45
C GLY A 476 -0.30 7.28 6.18
N LEU A 477 0.13 6.21 5.53
CA LEU A 477 1.15 5.29 6.04
C LEU A 477 2.54 5.58 5.47
N GLY A 478 2.67 6.56 4.57
CA GLY A 478 3.89 6.80 3.81
C GLY A 478 4.85 7.77 4.48
N ALA A 479 5.71 8.33 3.65
CA ALA A 479 6.82 9.17 4.09
C ALA A 479 6.37 10.28 5.06
N GLY A 480 7.06 10.33 6.20
CA GLY A 480 6.84 11.32 7.25
C GLY A 480 5.83 10.91 8.33
N MET A 481 5.29 9.69 8.28
CA MET A 481 4.35 9.16 9.27
C MET A 481 4.56 7.68 9.63
N ASP A 482 4.97 6.86 8.66
CA ASP A 482 5.40 5.46 8.78
C ASP A 482 5.92 5.04 10.17
N SER A 483 7.17 5.40 10.50
CA SER A 483 7.90 4.85 11.65
C SER A 483 7.36 5.33 13.00
N PHE A 484 6.52 6.38 13.02
CA PHE A 484 5.79 6.76 14.24
C PHE A 484 4.87 5.63 14.70
N TYR A 485 4.09 5.05 13.79
CA TYR A 485 3.18 3.93 14.12
C TYR A 485 3.97 2.69 14.53
N GLU A 486 5.08 2.45 13.84
CA GLU A 486 5.99 1.36 14.16
C GLU A 486 6.53 1.48 15.58
N TYR A 487 7.00 2.67 15.96
CA TYR A 487 7.64 2.89 17.25
C TYR A 487 6.64 2.81 18.41
N LEU A 488 5.37 3.13 18.22
CA LEU A 488 4.36 2.89 19.25
C LEU A 488 4.25 1.39 19.61
N LEU A 489 4.26 0.49 18.61
CA LEU A 489 4.22 -0.95 18.89
C LEU A 489 5.57 -1.49 19.36
N LYS A 490 6.66 -1.13 18.68
CA LYS A 490 8.01 -1.65 18.99
C LYS A 490 8.47 -1.19 20.39
N SER A 491 8.16 0.05 20.78
CA SER A 491 8.42 0.53 22.14
C SER A 491 7.64 -0.27 23.19
N TYR A 492 6.36 -0.59 22.97
CA TYR A 492 5.63 -1.48 23.87
C TYR A 492 6.28 -2.86 24.00
N ILE A 493 6.67 -3.49 22.88
CA ILE A 493 7.27 -4.82 22.88
C ILE A 493 8.58 -4.83 23.71
N LEU A 494 9.43 -3.84 23.49
CA LEU A 494 10.72 -3.67 24.17
C LEU A 494 10.55 -3.29 25.63
N PHE A 495 9.71 -2.29 25.90
CA PHE A 495 9.69 -1.58 27.16
C PHE A 495 8.57 -2.00 28.10
N GLY A 496 7.47 -2.54 27.58
CA GLY A 496 6.32 -3.01 28.36
C GLY A 496 5.37 -1.91 28.85
N GLU A 497 5.49 -0.68 28.34
CA GLU A 497 4.63 0.43 28.78
C GLU A 497 3.25 0.35 28.12
N ASN A 498 2.19 0.19 28.92
CA ASN A 498 0.83 0.06 28.40
C ASN A 498 0.33 1.30 27.66
N GLU A 499 0.88 2.48 27.95
CA GLU A 499 0.53 3.71 27.24
C GLU A 499 0.91 3.60 25.75
N ASP A 500 2.11 3.12 25.44
CA ASP A 500 2.61 2.94 24.06
C ASP A 500 1.67 2.01 23.25
N TYR A 501 1.22 0.91 23.85
CA TYR A 501 0.28 0.00 23.21
C TYR A 501 -1.11 0.60 23.01
N ARG A 502 -1.64 1.33 24.00
CA ARG A 502 -2.93 2.02 23.86
C ARG A 502 -2.90 3.04 22.73
N MET A 503 -1.79 3.78 22.64
CA MET A 503 -1.57 4.74 21.56
C MET A 503 -1.56 4.02 20.21
N PHE A 504 -0.79 2.94 20.10
CA PHE A 504 -0.74 2.12 18.89
C PHE A 504 -2.11 1.58 18.49
N GLN A 505 -2.85 0.96 19.41
CA GLN A 505 -4.16 0.36 19.13
C GLN A 505 -5.16 1.40 18.60
N ALA A 506 -5.27 2.55 19.27
CA ALA A 506 -6.15 3.61 18.82
C ALA A 506 -5.72 4.20 17.47
N SER A 507 -4.42 4.34 17.19
CA SER A 507 -3.95 4.70 15.86
C SER A 507 -4.25 3.64 14.80
N TYR A 508 -4.08 2.35 15.13
CA TYR A 508 -4.38 1.25 14.23
C TYR A 508 -5.87 1.21 13.88
N GLU A 509 -6.76 1.40 14.86
CA GLU A 509 -8.20 1.51 14.64
C GLU A 509 -8.55 2.68 13.71
N SER A 510 -7.97 3.87 13.95
CA SER A 510 -8.15 5.02 13.04
C SER A 510 -7.65 4.73 11.62
N ILE A 511 -6.52 4.01 11.46
CA ILE A 511 -6.00 3.57 10.16
C ILE A 511 -7.00 2.62 9.48
N GLN A 512 -7.52 1.62 10.18
CA GLN A 512 -8.49 0.68 9.62
C GLN A 512 -9.79 1.38 9.22
N ASN A 513 -10.27 2.33 10.02
CA ASN A 513 -11.54 3.03 9.76
C ASN A 513 -11.43 4.08 8.65
N HIS A 514 -10.30 4.80 8.58
CA HIS A 514 -10.20 5.99 7.73
C HIS A 514 -9.24 5.87 6.56
N LEU A 515 -8.21 5.01 6.62
CA LEU A 515 -7.24 4.87 5.53
C LEU A 515 -7.49 3.62 4.68
N ARG A 516 -8.00 2.54 5.27
CA ARG A 516 -8.27 1.30 4.54
C ARG A 516 -9.47 1.45 3.59
N ARG A 517 -9.31 0.96 2.36
CA ARG A 517 -10.34 0.89 1.31
C ARG A 517 -10.32 -0.51 0.69
N GLY A 518 -11.32 -0.82 -0.12
CA GLY A 518 -11.49 -2.15 -0.73
C GLY A 518 -12.29 -3.10 0.15
N ARG A 519 -12.36 -4.37 -0.26
CA ARG A 519 -13.15 -5.40 0.43
C ARG A 519 -12.71 -5.62 1.89
N GLU A 520 -13.60 -6.12 2.72
CA GLU A 520 -13.32 -6.36 4.15
C GLU A 520 -12.31 -7.49 4.34
N SER A 521 -12.54 -8.64 3.70
CA SER A 521 -11.67 -9.81 3.85
C SER A 521 -10.59 -9.87 2.78
N CYS A 522 -9.37 -10.25 3.19
CA CYS A 522 -8.22 -10.43 2.29
C CYS A 522 -8.49 -11.50 1.20
N ASN A 523 -9.01 -12.66 1.63
CA ASN A 523 -9.14 -13.90 0.86
C ASN A 523 -10.58 -14.33 0.56
N GLU A 524 -11.55 -13.45 0.82
CA GLU A 524 -12.99 -13.72 0.69
C GLU A 524 -13.74 -12.43 0.32
N GLY A 525 -14.96 -12.58 -0.21
CA GLY A 525 -15.80 -11.47 -0.62
C GLY A 525 -15.52 -10.96 -2.04
N GLU A 526 -16.30 -9.94 -2.40
CA GLU A 526 -16.29 -9.28 -3.71
C GLU A 526 -15.79 -7.83 -3.59
N GLY A 527 -15.31 -7.27 -4.70
CA GLY A 527 -14.82 -5.90 -4.80
C GLY A 527 -13.29 -5.79 -4.85
N ASP A 528 -12.82 -4.55 -4.88
CA ASP A 528 -11.41 -4.23 -5.11
C ASP A 528 -10.51 -4.73 -3.97
N PRO A 529 -9.25 -5.11 -4.26
CA PRO A 529 -8.26 -5.45 -3.24
C PRO A 529 -8.12 -4.38 -2.16
N PRO A 530 -7.96 -4.79 -0.89
CA PRO A 530 -7.62 -3.89 0.21
C PRO A 530 -6.40 -3.02 -0.11
N LEU A 531 -6.55 -1.71 0.08
CA LEU A 531 -5.49 -0.72 -0.07
C LEU A 531 -5.59 0.32 1.04
N TYR A 532 -4.47 0.89 1.44
CA TYR A 532 -4.42 2.02 2.38
C TYR A 532 -4.12 3.30 1.60
N VAL A 533 -5.01 4.28 1.68
CA VAL A 533 -4.95 5.52 0.89
C VAL A 533 -4.61 6.72 1.77
N ASN A 534 -4.09 7.76 1.12
CA ASN A 534 -3.84 9.03 1.78
C ASN A 534 -5.14 9.85 1.89
N VAL A 535 -5.43 10.33 3.11
CA VAL A 535 -6.66 11.07 3.42
C VAL A 535 -6.36 12.39 4.12
N ASN A 536 -7.37 13.25 4.20
CA ASN A 536 -7.31 14.44 5.04
C ASN A 536 -7.48 14.02 6.50
N MET A 537 -6.60 14.49 7.38
CA MET A 537 -6.64 14.10 8.79
C MET A 537 -7.93 14.49 9.51
N PHE A 538 -8.64 15.55 9.07
CA PHE A 538 -9.87 16.01 9.73
C PHE A 538 -11.11 15.34 9.14
N SER A 539 -11.24 15.31 7.80
CA SER A 539 -12.46 14.78 7.16
C SER A 539 -12.40 13.27 6.85
N GLY A 540 -11.23 12.67 6.79
CA GLY A 540 -11.05 11.28 6.31
C GLY A 540 -11.27 11.10 4.81
N GLU A 541 -11.44 12.19 4.06
CA GLU A 541 -11.61 12.17 2.61
C GLU A 541 -10.28 11.93 1.89
N ILE A 542 -10.33 11.18 0.79
CA ILE A 542 -9.14 10.87 -0.03
C ILE A 542 -8.54 12.16 -0.59
N MET A 543 -7.25 12.38 -0.34
CA MET A 543 -6.54 13.57 -0.80
C MET A 543 -5.80 13.37 -2.12
N ASN A 544 -5.34 12.15 -2.39
CA ASN A 544 -4.58 11.82 -3.58
C ASN A 544 -4.80 10.35 -3.98
N THR A 545 -4.27 9.97 -5.13
CA THR A 545 -4.45 8.64 -5.73
C THR A 545 -3.12 7.90 -5.89
N TRP A 546 -2.10 8.34 -5.15
CA TRP A 546 -0.80 7.70 -5.11
C TRP A 546 -0.52 7.11 -3.72
N ILE A 547 0.35 6.11 -3.68
CA ILE A 547 0.94 5.56 -2.47
C ILE A 547 2.46 5.55 -2.62
N ASP A 548 3.18 5.68 -1.52
CA ASP A 548 4.65 5.64 -1.54
C ASP A 548 5.17 4.19 -1.42
N SER A 549 6.41 3.97 -1.89
CA SER A 549 7.16 2.73 -1.70
C SER A 549 7.36 2.39 -0.21
N LEU A 550 7.61 3.41 0.63
CA LEU A 550 7.86 3.27 2.06
C LEU A 550 6.69 2.60 2.79
N GLN A 551 5.45 2.78 2.32
CA GLN A 551 4.25 2.15 2.89
C GLN A 551 4.32 0.61 2.89
N ALA A 552 5.23 0.01 2.11
CA ALA A 552 5.48 -1.42 2.09
C ALA A 552 6.05 -1.99 3.41
N PHE A 553 6.36 -1.16 4.42
CA PHE A 553 6.72 -1.61 5.77
C PHE A 553 5.51 -2.11 6.57
N PHE A 554 4.33 -1.56 6.26
CA PHE A 554 3.13 -1.74 7.07
C PHE A 554 2.66 -3.21 7.18
N PRO A 555 2.76 -4.06 6.14
CA PRO A 555 2.52 -5.49 6.30
C PRO A 555 3.39 -6.13 7.39
N GLY A 556 4.66 -5.74 7.50
CA GLY A 556 5.56 -6.16 8.58
C GLY A 556 5.04 -5.74 9.95
N LEU A 557 4.60 -4.50 10.09
CA LEU A 557 3.97 -4.00 11.32
C LEU A 557 2.67 -4.74 11.66
N GLN A 558 1.85 -5.07 10.66
CA GLN A 558 0.63 -5.86 10.82
C GLN A 558 0.94 -7.28 11.30
N VAL A 559 2.00 -7.91 10.80
CA VAL A 559 2.49 -9.20 11.32
C VAL A 559 2.88 -9.10 12.79
N LEU A 560 3.62 -8.05 13.18
CA LEU A 560 4.00 -7.84 14.58
C LEU A 560 2.78 -7.62 15.49
N ASN A 561 1.73 -6.97 15.00
CA ASN A 561 0.46 -6.81 15.71
C ASN A 561 -0.40 -8.10 15.72
N GLY A 562 -0.09 -9.09 14.87
CA GLY A 562 -0.86 -10.32 14.72
C GLY A 562 -1.97 -10.27 13.66
N ASP A 563 -2.08 -9.19 12.88
CA ASP A 563 -3.00 -9.05 11.75
C ASP A 563 -2.39 -9.60 10.44
N VAL A 564 -2.12 -10.90 10.44
CA VAL A 564 -1.42 -11.58 9.33
C VAL A 564 -2.25 -11.57 8.04
N ASP A 565 -3.58 -11.61 8.13
CA ASP A 565 -4.44 -11.70 6.94
C ASP A 565 -4.43 -10.38 6.14
N ASN A 566 -4.51 -9.21 6.78
CA ASN A 566 -4.36 -7.93 6.08
C ASN A 566 -2.92 -7.74 5.56
N ALA A 567 -1.92 -8.19 6.32
CA ALA A 567 -0.52 -8.13 5.90
C ALA A 567 -0.28 -8.88 4.58
N ILE A 568 -0.81 -10.11 4.47
CA ILE A 568 -0.74 -10.90 3.22
C ILE A 568 -1.30 -10.12 2.03
N CYS A 569 -2.44 -9.46 2.21
CA CYS A 569 -3.11 -8.77 1.11
C CYS A 569 -2.33 -7.56 0.61
N LEU A 570 -1.91 -6.71 1.55
CA LEU A 570 -1.19 -5.49 1.23
C LEU A 570 0.21 -5.81 0.67
N HIS A 571 0.89 -6.81 1.23
CA HIS A 571 2.17 -7.28 0.69
C HIS A 571 2.06 -7.76 -0.76
N ALA A 572 1.03 -8.57 -1.07
CA ALA A 572 0.80 -9.05 -2.42
C ALA A 572 0.59 -7.91 -3.43
N PHE A 573 -0.04 -6.81 -3.02
CA PHE A 573 -0.19 -5.61 -3.84
C PHE A 573 1.17 -4.98 -4.19
N TYR A 574 2.05 -4.74 -3.21
CA TYR A 574 3.40 -4.21 -3.48
C TYR A 574 4.26 -5.19 -4.27
N TYR A 575 4.18 -6.49 -4.00
CA TYR A 575 4.88 -7.49 -4.80
C TYR A 575 4.41 -7.50 -6.26
N ALA A 576 3.12 -7.26 -6.54
CA ALA A 576 2.64 -7.15 -7.91
C ALA A 576 3.22 -5.91 -8.62
N ILE A 577 3.37 -4.78 -7.94
CA ILE A 577 4.11 -3.62 -8.47
C ILE A 577 5.56 -4.01 -8.77
N TRP A 578 6.23 -4.71 -7.84
CA TRP A 578 7.59 -5.20 -8.05
C TRP A 578 7.68 -6.13 -9.26
N LYS A 579 6.76 -7.10 -9.42
CA LYS A 579 6.74 -8.00 -10.60
C LYS A 579 6.67 -7.22 -11.91
N ARG A 580 5.91 -6.11 -11.94
CA ARG A 580 5.74 -5.29 -13.14
C ARG A 580 6.98 -4.49 -13.49
N PHE A 581 7.56 -3.83 -12.51
CA PHE A 581 8.64 -2.88 -12.75
C PHE A 581 10.02 -3.43 -12.40
N GLY A 582 10.16 -4.55 -11.69
CA GLY A 582 11.44 -5.05 -11.17
C GLY A 582 12.07 -4.17 -10.10
N ALA A 583 11.29 -3.27 -9.50
CA ALA A 583 11.60 -2.36 -8.39
C ALA A 583 10.29 -1.66 -7.99
N LEU A 584 10.21 -1.09 -6.79
CA LEU A 584 9.07 -0.23 -6.42
C LEU A 584 9.35 1.22 -6.86
N PRO A 585 8.50 1.86 -7.69
CA PRO A 585 8.57 3.31 -7.85
C PRO A 585 8.31 3.99 -6.51
N GLU A 586 9.01 5.09 -6.25
CA GLU A 586 8.89 5.85 -5.00
C GLU A 586 7.46 6.30 -4.74
N ARG A 587 6.71 6.61 -5.81
CA ARG A 587 5.25 6.77 -5.75
C ARG A 587 4.57 6.03 -6.89
N TYR A 588 3.54 5.28 -6.54
CA TYR A 588 2.70 4.56 -7.50
C TYR A 588 1.27 5.11 -7.47
N ASN A 589 0.75 5.51 -8.64
CA ASN A 589 -0.64 5.92 -8.78
C ASN A 589 -1.52 4.70 -9.07
N TRP A 590 -2.35 4.31 -8.11
CA TRP A 590 -3.17 3.10 -8.20
C TRP A 590 -4.39 3.26 -9.11
N GLN A 591 -4.82 4.50 -9.41
CA GLN A 591 -5.89 4.74 -10.38
C GLN A 591 -5.37 4.76 -11.82
N LEU A 592 -4.22 5.40 -12.05
CA LEU A 592 -3.58 5.47 -13.36
C LEU A 592 -2.83 4.18 -13.71
N GLN A 593 -2.63 3.31 -12.73
CA GLN A 593 -1.83 2.10 -12.84
C GLN A 593 -0.42 2.39 -13.39
N ALA A 594 0.22 3.44 -12.86
CA ALA A 594 1.51 3.92 -13.34
C ALA A 594 2.33 4.57 -12.21
N PRO A 595 3.66 4.57 -12.30
CA PRO A 595 4.50 5.37 -11.42
C PRO A 595 4.18 6.87 -11.53
N ASP A 596 4.08 7.54 -10.39
CA ASP A 596 4.00 9.00 -10.30
C ASP A 596 5.39 9.60 -10.06
N VAL A 597 6.19 8.93 -9.21
CA VAL A 597 7.62 9.20 -9.01
C VAL A 597 8.39 7.93 -9.34
N LEU A 598 9.23 8.01 -10.36
CA LEU A 598 9.86 6.87 -11.04
C LEU A 598 11.11 6.33 -10.35
N PHE A 599 11.58 7.01 -9.32
CA PHE A 599 12.81 6.76 -8.59
C PHE A 599 12.71 5.50 -7.70
N TYR A 600 13.81 4.78 -7.47
CA TYR A 600 13.91 3.70 -6.46
C TYR A 600 15.32 3.68 -5.83
N PRO A 601 15.47 4.16 -4.58
CA PRO A 601 16.75 4.26 -3.89
C PRO A 601 17.16 2.98 -3.16
N LEU A 602 16.84 1.80 -3.70
CA LEU A 602 17.21 0.50 -3.11
C LEU A 602 16.51 0.18 -1.77
N ARG A 603 15.28 0.70 -1.59
CA ARG A 603 14.57 0.65 -0.31
C ARG A 603 14.26 -0.76 0.21
N PRO A 604 14.24 -0.95 1.55
CA PRO A 604 14.13 -2.25 2.19
C PRO A 604 12.71 -2.71 2.54
N GLU A 605 11.70 -1.84 2.53
CA GLU A 605 10.47 -2.08 3.30
C GLU A 605 9.66 -3.29 2.80
N LEU A 606 9.63 -3.51 1.48
CA LEU A 606 9.03 -4.72 0.91
C LEU A 606 9.79 -5.98 1.33
N VAL A 607 11.11 -5.91 1.46
CA VAL A 607 11.96 -7.03 1.87
C VAL A 607 11.73 -7.34 3.35
N GLU A 608 11.68 -6.32 4.21
CA GLU A 608 11.34 -6.48 5.63
C GLU A 608 9.99 -7.19 5.79
N SER A 609 8.94 -6.68 5.14
CA SER A 609 7.61 -7.28 5.17
C SER A 609 7.60 -8.72 4.64
N THR A 610 8.37 -9.01 3.58
CA THR A 610 8.53 -10.37 3.04
C THR A 610 9.17 -11.30 4.06
N TYR A 611 10.23 -10.83 4.72
CA TYR A 611 10.93 -11.56 5.77
C TYR A 611 10.02 -11.84 6.97
N LEU A 612 9.31 -10.85 7.49
CA LEU A 612 8.42 -11.01 8.64
C LEU A 612 7.24 -11.93 8.32
N LEU A 613 6.63 -11.81 7.13
CA LEU A 613 5.59 -12.73 6.68
C LEU A 613 6.11 -14.16 6.52
N TYR A 614 7.34 -14.34 6.02
CA TYR A 614 7.97 -15.67 6.00
C TYR A 614 8.19 -16.22 7.40
N GLN A 615 8.67 -15.41 8.35
CA GLN A 615 8.86 -15.87 9.73
C GLN A 615 7.54 -16.27 10.39
N ALA A 616 6.46 -15.51 10.15
CA ALA A 616 5.13 -15.82 10.69
C ALA A 616 4.52 -17.07 10.05
N THR A 617 4.60 -17.21 8.72
CA THR A 617 3.84 -18.21 7.96
C THR A 617 4.64 -19.45 7.57
N LYS A 618 5.95 -19.31 7.41
CA LYS A 618 6.86 -20.27 6.76
C LYS A 618 6.40 -20.70 5.37
N ASN A 619 5.65 -19.83 4.68
CA ASN A 619 5.12 -20.12 3.36
C ASN A 619 6.19 -19.90 2.27
N PRO A 620 6.48 -20.89 1.42
CA PRO A 620 7.50 -20.79 0.36
C PRO A 620 7.28 -19.65 -0.64
N PHE A 621 6.05 -19.13 -0.77
CA PHE A 621 5.75 -17.96 -1.60
C PHE A 621 6.70 -16.79 -1.32
N TYR A 622 6.98 -16.51 -0.05
CA TYR A 622 7.84 -15.38 0.32
C TYR A 622 9.31 -15.59 -0.06
N LEU A 623 9.77 -16.85 -0.15
CA LEU A 623 11.11 -17.16 -0.66
C LEU A 623 11.21 -16.87 -2.16
N HIS A 624 10.14 -17.14 -2.92
CA HIS A 624 10.06 -16.75 -4.33
C HIS A 624 10.04 -15.23 -4.51
N VAL A 625 9.31 -14.51 -3.67
CA VAL A 625 9.31 -13.04 -3.67
C VAL A 625 10.72 -12.51 -3.41
N GLY A 626 11.41 -13.02 -2.38
CA GLY A 626 12.79 -12.66 -2.10
C GLY A 626 13.74 -12.96 -3.27
N MET A 627 13.55 -14.11 -3.94
CA MET A 627 14.35 -14.49 -5.10
C MET A 627 14.14 -13.49 -6.26
N ASP A 628 12.90 -13.11 -6.55
CA ASP A 628 12.57 -12.14 -7.60
C ASP A 628 13.17 -10.77 -7.29
N ILE A 629 13.11 -10.33 -6.03
CA ILE A 629 13.73 -9.07 -5.57
C ILE A 629 15.24 -9.10 -5.79
N LEU A 630 15.91 -10.14 -5.26
CA LEU A 630 17.35 -10.30 -5.31
C LEU A 630 17.87 -10.35 -6.76
N GLN A 631 17.21 -11.12 -7.63
CA GLN A 631 17.54 -11.18 -9.05
C GLN A 631 17.30 -9.84 -9.76
N SER A 632 16.25 -9.12 -9.40
CA SER A 632 15.95 -7.80 -9.98
C SER A 632 17.02 -6.76 -9.60
N LEU A 633 17.48 -6.76 -8.35
CA LEU A 633 18.54 -5.89 -7.87
C LEU A 633 19.89 -6.20 -8.54
N GLU A 634 20.29 -7.48 -8.59
CA GLU A 634 21.50 -7.90 -9.30
C GLU A 634 21.49 -7.48 -10.78
N LYS A 635 20.34 -7.62 -11.44
CA LYS A 635 20.21 -7.30 -12.86
C LYS A 635 20.19 -5.80 -13.12
N ASN A 636 19.42 -5.05 -12.33
CA ASN A 636 19.06 -3.69 -12.66
C ASN A 636 19.88 -2.63 -11.92
N ALA A 637 20.31 -2.88 -10.68
CA ALA A 637 20.96 -1.89 -9.80
C ALA A 637 22.48 -2.08 -9.71
N LYS A 638 23.00 -3.30 -9.88
CA LYS A 638 24.44 -3.56 -9.80
C LYS A 638 25.24 -2.76 -10.84
N VAL A 639 26.32 -2.14 -10.38
CA VAL A 639 27.28 -1.38 -11.19
C VAL A 639 28.72 -1.76 -10.80
N ARG A 640 29.72 -1.02 -11.30
CA ARG A 640 31.14 -1.37 -11.22
C ARG A 640 31.63 -1.59 -9.78
N CYS A 641 31.21 -0.77 -8.82
CA CYS A 641 31.69 -0.82 -7.45
C CYS A 641 30.60 -0.99 -6.40
N GLY A 642 29.35 -1.27 -6.78
CA GLY A 642 28.28 -1.42 -5.79
C GLY A 642 26.91 -1.49 -6.47
N TYR A 643 25.89 -1.04 -5.76
CA TYR A 643 24.51 -1.00 -6.25
C TYR A 643 24.06 0.45 -6.32
N ALA A 644 23.67 0.87 -7.51
CA ALA A 644 23.22 2.23 -7.78
C ALA A 644 21.70 2.32 -7.65
N THR A 645 21.25 3.40 -7.03
CA THR A 645 19.86 3.85 -7.09
C THR A 645 19.33 3.86 -8.52
N LEU A 646 18.10 3.40 -8.72
CA LEU A 646 17.44 3.51 -10.01
C LEU A 646 16.79 4.89 -10.10
N HIS A 647 17.29 5.74 -10.99
CA HIS A 647 16.68 7.04 -11.26
C HIS A 647 15.28 6.86 -11.87
N HIS A 648 15.10 5.83 -12.70
CA HIS A 648 13.84 5.57 -13.39
C HIS A 648 13.57 4.06 -13.50
N VAL A 649 12.53 3.58 -12.82
CA VAL A 649 12.21 2.14 -12.69
C VAL A 649 11.78 1.48 -14.00
N VAL A 650 11.27 2.23 -14.99
CA VAL A 650 10.88 1.67 -16.30
C VAL A 650 12.08 1.48 -17.23
N ASP A 651 12.89 2.51 -17.48
CA ASP A 651 14.02 2.45 -18.42
C ASP A 651 15.32 1.91 -17.82
N LYS A 652 15.41 1.82 -16.48
CA LYS A 652 16.56 1.31 -15.72
C LYS A 652 17.80 2.21 -15.72
N SER A 653 17.61 3.51 -16.00
CA SER A 653 18.63 4.52 -15.74
C SER A 653 18.94 4.62 -14.24
N LYS A 654 20.17 4.97 -13.94
CA LYS A 654 20.77 4.87 -12.60
C LYS A 654 21.28 6.24 -12.14
N GLU A 655 21.24 6.45 -10.85
CA GLU A 655 21.85 7.58 -10.17
C GLU A 655 23.05 7.08 -9.36
N ASP A 656 24.14 7.85 -9.35
CA ASP A 656 25.39 7.43 -8.72
C ASP A 656 25.35 7.61 -7.20
N ARG A 657 24.57 6.75 -6.52
CA ARG A 657 24.44 6.72 -5.07
C ARG A 657 24.07 5.32 -4.60
N MET A 658 24.74 4.85 -3.55
CA MET A 658 24.38 3.66 -2.78
C MET A 658 24.09 4.10 -1.34
N GLU A 659 22.80 4.12 -0.99
CA GLU A 659 22.35 4.49 0.35
C GLU A 659 22.86 3.47 1.40
N SER A 660 23.17 3.94 2.62
CA SER A 660 23.70 3.07 3.68
C SER A 660 22.74 1.92 4.05
N PHE A 661 21.43 2.22 4.10
CA PHE A 661 20.37 1.24 4.40
C PHE A 661 20.27 0.10 3.40
N PHE A 662 20.81 0.25 2.19
CA PHE A 662 20.84 -0.88 1.26
C PHE A 662 21.63 -2.06 1.84
N LEU A 663 22.76 -1.75 2.50
CA LEU A 663 23.58 -2.75 3.15
C LEU A 663 23.03 -3.13 4.53
N SER A 664 22.59 -2.16 5.34
CA SER A 664 22.14 -2.44 6.70
C SER A 664 20.75 -3.08 6.76
N GLU A 665 19.89 -2.88 5.76
CA GLU A 665 18.51 -3.39 5.77
C GLU A 665 18.23 -4.34 4.60
N THR A 666 18.25 -3.86 3.35
CA THR A 666 17.84 -4.65 2.17
C THR A 666 18.64 -5.95 2.08
N CYS A 667 19.97 -5.88 2.19
CA CYS A 667 20.84 -7.06 2.16
C CYS A 667 20.65 -7.95 3.39
N LYS A 668 20.49 -7.36 4.59
CA LYS A 668 20.27 -8.07 5.85
C LYS A 668 18.99 -8.91 5.80
N TYR A 669 17.86 -8.32 5.41
CA TYR A 669 16.57 -9.00 5.33
C TYR A 669 16.55 -10.07 4.23
N LEU A 670 17.17 -9.82 3.07
CA LEU A 670 17.31 -10.85 2.03
C LEU A 670 18.15 -12.04 2.52
N TYR A 671 19.27 -11.79 3.20
CA TYR A 671 20.09 -12.86 3.77
C TYR A 671 19.31 -13.67 4.81
N LEU A 672 18.66 -12.99 5.76
CA LEU A 672 17.85 -13.62 6.81
C LEU A 672 16.67 -14.41 6.24
N LEU A 673 16.02 -13.94 5.18
CA LEU A 673 14.92 -14.66 4.53
C LEU A 673 15.33 -16.08 4.08
N PHE A 674 16.58 -16.27 3.64
CA PHE A 674 17.09 -17.56 3.17
C PHE A 674 17.92 -18.34 4.21
N ASP A 675 18.26 -17.74 5.35
CA ASP A 675 19.07 -18.36 6.41
C ASP A 675 18.23 -18.91 7.58
N GLU A 676 17.58 -20.05 7.40
CA GLU A 676 16.68 -20.60 8.44
C GLU A 676 17.36 -20.88 9.79
N ASP A 677 18.64 -21.25 9.77
CA ASP A 677 19.39 -21.62 10.98
C ASP A 677 19.98 -20.43 11.74
N ASN A 678 19.74 -19.20 11.24
CA ASN A 678 20.27 -17.98 11.84
C ASN A 678 19.89 -17.88 13.33
N PRO A 679 20.81 -17.45 14.22
CA PRO A 679 20.50 -17.26 15.63
C PRO A 679 19.27 -16.39 15.91
N LEU A 680 18.95 -15.44 15.03
CA LEU A 680 17.79 -14.56 15.17
C LEU A 680 16.44 -15.27 15.00
N HIS A 681 16.40 -16.44 14.35
CA HIS A 681 15.17 -17.20 14.14
C HIS A 681 14.87 -18.21 15.26
N LYS A 682 15.81 -18.44 16.17
CA LYS A 682 15.67 -19.43 17.23
C LYS A 682 14.68 -18.93 18.27
N SER A 683 13.71 -19.76 18.68
CA SER A 683 12.65 -19.36 19.62
C SER A 683 13.17 -18.87 20.98
N ASP A 684 14.33 -19.37 21.40
CA ASP A 684 14.96 -19.00 22.68
C ASP A 684 15.55 -17.57 22.62
N ASN A 685 15.74 -17.06 21.41
CA ASN A 685 16.35 -15.80 21.04
C ASN A 685 15.25 -14.85 20.54
N ARG A 686 14.73 -14.00 21.42
CA ARG A 686 13.69 -13.03 21.04
C ARG A 686 14.35 -11.70 20.67
N TYR A 687 14.31 -11.36 19.39
CA TYR A 687 14.82 -10.12 18.83
C TYR A 687 13.71 -9.33 18.14
N ILE A 688 13.94 -8.03 18.01
CA ILE A 688 13.15 -7.12 17.18
C ILE A 688 14.11 -6.20 16.44
N PHE A 689 13.71 -5.72 15.27
CA PHE A 689 14.46 -4.75 14.49
C PHE A 689 13.98 -3.33 14.80
N THR A 690 14.86 -2.33 14.80
CA THR A 690 14.45 -0.91 14.74
C THR A 690 13.85 -0.59 13.36
N THR A 691 13.49 0.68 13.10
CA THR A 691 13.02 1.09 11.76
C THR A 691 14.14 1.08 10.71
N GLU A 692 15.41 1.11 11.13
CA GLU A 692 16.61 1.00 10.28
C GLU A 692 17.20 -0.43 10.32
N GLY A 693 16.38 -1.42 10.64
CA GLY A 693 16.79 -2.82 10.65
C GLY A 693 17.85 -3.19 11.68
N HIS A 694 18.11 -2.38 12.71
CA HIS A 694 19.10 -2.72 13.74
C HIS A 694 18.57 -3.75 14.74
N VAL A 695 19.37 -4.77 15.03
CA VAL A 695 18.97 -5.91 15.87
C VAL A 695 18.97 -5.53 17.35
N VAL A 696 17.82 -5.68 18.03
CA VAL A 696 17.68 -5.42 19.47
C VAL A 696 17.04 -6.64 20.17
N PRO A 697 17.64 -7.17 21.26
CA PRO A 697 17.04 -8.26 22.03
C PRO A 697 15.85 -7.76 22.87
N ILE A 698 14.79 -8.56 22.90
CA ILE A 698 13.66 -8.39 23.82
C ILE A 698 14.05 -8.98 25.17
N ASP A 699 14.59 -8.12 26.03
CA ASP A 699 15.13 -8.50 27.34
C ASP A 699 14.39 -7.82 28.50
N LYS A 700 14.34 -8.49 29.65
CA LYS A 700 13.76 -7.96 30.88
C LYS A 700 14.51 -6.72 31.39
N ARG A 701 15.82 -6.63 31.14
CA ARG A 701 16.64 -5.47 31.54
C ARG A 701 16.10 -4.15 31.01
N PHE A 702 15.45 -4.18 29.84
CA PHE A 702 14.82 -2.98 29.33
C PHE A 702 13.56 -2.68 30.11
N ARG A 703 12.73 -3.66 30.48
CA ARG A 703 11.46 -3.42 31.20
C ARG A 703 11.61 -2.82 32.62
N GLU A 704 12.81 -2.83 33.19
CA GLU A 704 13.10 -2.29 34.51
C GLU A 704 13.70 -0.88 34.42
N LYS A 705 13.04 0.12 35.03
CA LYS A 705 13.56 1.51 35.10
C LYS A 705 14.43 1.68 36.33
N GLN A 706 15.74 1.83 36.14
CA GLN A 706 16.70 1.98 37.24
C GLN A 706 16.45 3.27 38.06
N TRP A 707 15.97 4.33 37.40
CA TRP A 707 15.68 5.62 38.04
C TRP A 707 14.38 5.68 38.85
N ASN A 708 13.51 4.65 38.78
CA ASN A 708 12.34 4.57 39.67
C ASN A 708 12.75 4.50 41.15
N ASN A 709 13.94 3.99 41.44
CA ASN A 709 14.49 3.92 42.80
C ASN A 709 15.22 5.22 43.22
N LEU A 710 15.60 6.06 42.25
CA LEU A 710 16.33 7.31 42.47
C LEU A 710 15.40 8.50 42.68
N PHE A 711 14.23 8.48 42.03
CA PHE A 711 13.17 9.47 42.18
C PHE A 711 11.84 8.76 42.47
N PRO A 712 11.56 8.38 43.73
CA PRO A 712 10.20 8.04 44.13
C PRO A 712 9.37 9.33 44.09
N CYS A 713 8.86 9.71 42.92
CA CYS A 713 8.02 10.89 42.81
C CYS A 713 6.62 10.60 43.34
N GLU A 714 6.18 11.51 44.21
CA GLU A 714 4.85 11.71 44.71
C GLU A 714 3.79 11.61 43.59
N GLU A 715 3.10 10.47 43.50
CA GLU A 715 1.84 10.37 42.74
C GLU A 715 0.71 11.06 43.54
N GLY A 716 0.75 12.37 43.53
CA GLY A 716 -0.37 13.25 43.89
C GLY A 716 -1.22 13.57 42.67
N ALA A 717 -1.73 12.58 41.94
CA ALA A 717 -2.77 12.77 40.92
C ALA A 717 -3.55 11.47 40.71
N LEU A 718 -4.65 11.34 41.47
CA LEU A 718 -5.80 10.45 41.22
C LEU A 718 -5.47 9.08 40.60
N ALA A 719 -4.93 8.18 41.43
CA ALA A 719 -5.13 6.76 41.21
C ALA A 719 -6.64 6.46 41.33
N GLU A 720 -7.35 6.43 40.21
CA GLU A 720 -8.66 5.78 40.15
C GLU A 720 -8.45 4.33 40.60
N ARG A 721 -9.02 4.00 41.77
CA ARG A 721 -9.19 2.61 42.20
C ARG A 721 -10.13 1.94 41.21
N GLY A 722 -9.59 1.37 40.14
CA GLY A 722 -10.29 0.39 39.32
C GLY A 722 -10.74 -0.79 40.20
N PRO A 723 -11.94 -1.35 39.98
CA PRO A 723 -12.42 -2.47 40.77
C PRO A 723 -11.52 -3.67 40.55
N ASN A 724 -11.08 -4.31 41.65
CA ASN A 724 -10.36 -5.58 41.73
C ASN A 724 -10.46 -6.42 40.44
N SER A 725 -9.48 -6.27 39.54
CA SER A 725 -9.31 -7.18 38.44
C SER A 725 -8.87 -8.51 39.02
N ARG A 726 -9.81 -9.46 39.08
CA ARG A 726 -9.49 -10.87 39.23
C ARG A 726 -8.42 -11.22 38.18
N PRO A 727 -7.43 -12.07 38.50
CA PRO A 727 -6.49 -12.53 37.50
C PRO A 727 -7.31 -13.14 36.36
N LEU A 728 -7.17 -12.57 35.17
CA LEU A 728 -7.70 -13.15 33.94
C LEU A 728 -7.22 -14.61 33.90
N PRO A 729 -8.09 -15.58 33.59
CA PRO A 729 -7.67 -16.95 33.43
C PRO A 729 -6.52 -16.97 32.43
N SER A 730 -5.48 -17.73 32.74
CA SER A 730 -4.39 -18.06 31.83
C SER A 730 -4.96 -18.82 30.62
N ASN A 731 -5.60 -18.11 29.71
CA ASN A 731 -5.85 -18.60 28.38
C ASN A 731 -4.49 -18.61 27.70
N SER A 732 -3.98 -19.83 27.57
CA SER A 732 -2.89 -20.24 26.69
C SER A 732 -2.63 -19.24 25.58
N SER A 733 -1.36 -18.81 25.45
CA SER A 733 -0.85 -18.09 24.30
C SER A 733 -1.53 -18.56 23.00
N ILE A 734 -2.35 -17.70 22.40
CA ILE A 734 -2.84 -17.90 21.04
C ILE A 734 -1.69 -17.54 20.09
N CYS A 735 -0.58 -18.24 20.23
CA CYS A 735 0.41 -18.48 19.19
C CYS A 735 0.23 -19.94 18.78
N ASN A 736 -1.00 -20.30 18.40
CA ASN A 736 -1.22 -21.59 17.79
C ASN A 736 -0.44 -21.59 16.48
N ARG A 737 0.48 -22.54 16.34
CA ARG A 737 1.12 -22.91 15.07
C ARG A 737 0.07 -22.79 13.97
N ILE A 738 0.34 -21.94 12.99
CA ILE A 738 -0.43 -21.89 11.75
C ILE A 738 -0.60 -23.34 11.28
N PRO A 739 -1.84 -23.79 10.98
CA PRO A 739 -2.09 -25.16 10.54
C PRO A 739 -1.13 -25.56 9.42
N GLU A 740 -0.60 -26.80 9.44
CA GLU A 740 0.35 -27.26 8.41
C GLU A 740 -0.18 -27.08 6.99
N GLU A 741 -1.51 -27.12 6.81
CA GLU A 741 -2.21 -26.85 5.56
C GLU A 741 -1.89 -25.46 4.98
N ARG A 742 -1.80 -24.41 5.82
CA ARG A 742 -1.47 -23.03 5.39
C ARG A 742 0.01 -22.81 5.07
N ARG A 743 0.90 -23.78 5.38
CA ARG A 743 2.32 -23.70 4.99
C ARG A 743 2.53 -23.96 3.50
N TYR A 744 1.67 -24.78 2.89
CA TYR A 744 1.86 -25.26 1.53
C TYR A 744 0.82 -24.74 0.53
N THR A 745 -0.29 -24.16 1.00
CA THR A 745 -1.24 -23.44 0.16
C THR A 745 -0.74 -22.03 -0.15
N LEU A 746 -1.20 -21.44 -1.25
CA LEU A 746 -0.93 -20.02 -1.52
C LEU A 746 -1.44 -19.13 -0.38
N PRO A 747 -0.73 -18.04 -0.04
CA PRO A 747 -1.22 -17.05 0.92
C PRO A 747 -2.54 -16.40 0.47
N LEU A 748 -2.73 -16.25 -0.84
CA LEU A 748 -3.96 -15.75 -1.46
C LEU A 748 -4.57 -16.77 -2.41
N LYS A 749 -5.90 -16.88 -2.44
CA LYS A 749 -6.57 -17.64 -3.52
C LYS A 749 -6.23 -16.99 -4.86
N SER A 750 -5.98 -17.79 -5.89
CA SER A 750 -5.45 -17.29 -7.16
C SER A 750 -6.34 -16.30 -7.88
N ILE A 751 -7.66 -16.34 -7.65
CA ILE A 751 -8.58 -15.31 -8.14
C ILE A 751 -8.21 -13.93 -7.58
N TYR A 752 -7.87 -13.83 -6.30
CA TYR A 752 -7.46 -12.58 -5.66
C TYR A 752 -6.06 -12.15 -6.08
N MET A 753 -5.15 -13.10 -6.33
CA MET A 753 -3.83 -12.80 -6.89
C MET A 753 -3.95 -12.18 -8.29
N ARG A 754 -4.82 -12.75 -9.15
CA ARG A 754 -5.11 -12.20 -10.49
C ARG A 754 -5.79 -10.83 -10.42
N GLN A 755 -6.68 -10.61 -9.46
CA GLN A 755 -7.30 -9.29 -9.25
C GLN A 755 -6.25 -8.23 -8.90
N ILE A 756 -5.30 -8.57 -8.02
CA ILE A 756 -4.20 -7.67 -7.66
C ILE A 756 -3.32 -7.39 -8.89
N ASP A 757 -2.96 -8.42 -9.65
CA ASP A 757 -2.17 -8.26 -10.88
C ASP A 757 -2.88 -7.31 -11.87
N HIS A 758 -4.17 -7.50 -12.10
CA HIS A 758 -4.97 -6.61 -12.94
C HIS A 758 -5.03 -5.17 -12.41
N MET A 759 -5.15 -4.99 -11.08
CA MET A 759 -5.16 -3.68 -10.44
C MET A 759 -3.84 -2.93 -10.64
N VAL A 760 -2.73 -3.64 -10.76
CA VAL A 760 -1.41 -3.05 -11.04
C VAL A 760 -1.04 -3.07 -12.52
N GLY A 761 -1.95 -3.43 -13.43
CA GLY A 761 -1.71 -3.45 -14.87
C GLY A 761 -0.77 -4.57 -15.35
N LEU A 762 -0.71 -5.68 -14.62
CA LEU A 762 -0.13 -6.95 -15.07
C LEU A 762 -1.22 -7.80 -15.74
N PHE A 763 -0.95 -8.29 -16.95
CA PHE A 763 -1.89 -9.09 -17.76
C PHE A 763 -1.32 -10.47 -18.07
#